data_AF-A0A7C4VL24-F1
#
_entry.id   AF-A0A7C4VL24-F1
#
_cell.length_a   1.000
_cell.length_b   1.000
_cell.length_c   1.000
_cell.angle_alpha   90.00
_cell.angle_beta   90.00
_cell.angle_gamma   90.00
#
_symmetry.space_group_name_H-M   'P 1'
#
loop_
_entity.id
_entity.type
_entity.pdbx_description
1 polymer ?
#
loop_
_entity_poly.entity_id
_entity_poly.type
_entity_poly.pdbx_seq_one_letter_code
_entity_poly.pdbx_strand_id
1 'polypeptide(L)'
;MDKRDFDVLNRYGGSWLARHLIPMLPTVYRNSEVAIYNISSVSFPQLNSNAALVAPFDGSIDPIEGWLYAYDILSLGEYNYTTVYDLDHKALTYDTVILSFDPPSNNILEKCFNDDFSSELGWKPVSGTWQYVSDGLQAGRQGEYHDAVILSPISAQNFTASLSFKPLEGDTKVANYVSIIFDWEDEKNYKYAGLLFDSNGVIYAYVSSCADGKVTNYPPWPGLSTGLKWQFGNSYNLTVSVIGRNVSLYVDGTKYLSTETAINGGQLGVRSTRFYKIVFTSFKADTLTLLRLRDVSDYLDYVEGGGRLIILNTNGYGYFAERMLARDNSTIEAYEVSGSPESVALPAKVTVPALSPKAEGMKAIANYKSQSGFSAYTVREKVGSGEIVYVNLYPIIETIKQTQEKATFYSLLGKLLQPAEVRLEPFKYVPPTLTATFKEVEMSGKVRVNTSSVLFPIKVDFENVKVVDNNGKTSSIFNVTGLQLFNYGNISISSSNLTLSEGGGFYSKLKFKDDAIITFEDSPASIVLITKDGNTIRFDDVKSIIIGNSDQIELYAREPTITVQGSAFFKELYSSGTIYQTTRAQGQDLKINGTIALKVYLSDIYSWASSFDASGRFERTPPPLLYDEFASLPQAVFWSIILAPIFLTILFIINRDKRR
;
A
#
# COMPACT_ATOMS: atom_id res chain seq x y z
N MET A 1 -33.48 -0.58 0.63
CA MET A 1 -32.27 0.13 0.14
C MET A 1 -32.44 0.38 -1.35
N ASP A 2 -32.30 1.63 -1.82
CA ASP A 2 -32.42 1.96 -3.24
C ASP A 2 -31.24 1.36 -4.03
N LYS A 3 -31.49 0.88 -5.25
CA LYS A 3 -30.47 0.28 -6.13
C LYS A 3 -29.29 1.24 -6.36
N ARG A 4 -29.56 2.55 -6.40
CA ARG A 4 -28.53 3.59 -6.49
C ARG A 4 -27.54 3.54 -5.33
N ASP A 5 -28.04 3.37 -4.11
CA ASP A 5 -27.21 3.40 -2.90
C ASP A 5 -26.39 2.10 -2.77
N PHE A 6 -26.95 0.97 -3.25
CA PHE A 6 -26.25 -0.32 -3.33
C PHE A 6 -25.12 -0.28 -4.36
N ASP A 7 -25.36 0.29 -5.55
CA ASP A 7 -24.34 0.45 -6.59
C ASP A 7 -23.21 1.39 -6.13
N VAL A 8 -23.51 2.42 -5.33
CA VAL A 8 -22.50 3.32 -4.74
C VAL A 8 -21.69 2.61 -3.67
N LEU A 9 -22.31 1.87 -2.74
CA LEU A 9 -21.58 1.14 -1.71
C LEU A 9 -20.73 0.00 -2.29
N ASN A 10 -21.21 -0.71 -3.32
CA ASN A 10 -20.43 -1.74 -4.01
C ASN A 10 -19.23 -1.15 -4.76
N ARG A 11 -19.35 0.05 -5.34
CA ARG A 11 -18.19 0.76 -5.92
C ARG A 11 -17.07 1.01 -4.91
N TYR A 12 -17.41 1.13 -3.63
CA TYR A 12 -16.46 1.39 -2.55
C TYR A 12 -16.20 0.17 -1.65
N GLY A 13 -16.58 -1.03 -2.07
CA GLY A 13 -16.37 -2.26 -1.28
C GLY A 13 -14.90 -2.52 -0.92
N GLY A 14 -13.96 -2.00 -1.72
CA GLY A 14 -12.52 -2.04 -1.45
C GLY A 14 -11.95 -0.79 -0.77
N SER A 15 -12.77 0.21 -0.42
CA SER A 15 -12.29 1.44 0.23
C SER A 15 -11.87 1.20 1.67
N TRP A 16 -11.02 2.07 2.24
CA TRP A 16 -10.65 2.06 3.65
C TRP A 16 -11.87 2.00 4.58
N LEU A 17 -12.90 2.81 4.28
CA LEU A 17 -14.13 2.85 5.06
C LEU A 17 -14.80 1.47 5.14
N ALA A 18 -14.91 0.78 4.00
CA ALA A 18 -15.59 -0.51 3.92
C ALA A 18 -14.75 -1.67 4.49
N ARG A 19 -13.45 -1.71 4.19
CA ARG A 19 -12.58 -2.85 4.54
C ARG A 19 -11.98 -2.78 5.95
N HIS A 20 -11.76 -1.57 6.47
CA HIS A 20 -11.05 -1.33 7.73
C HIS A 20 -11.98 -0.75 8.80
N LEU A 21 -12.58 0.43 8.56
CA LEU A 21 -13.32 1.14 9.60
C LEU A 21 -14.65 0.46 9.97
N ILE A 22 -15.55 0.25 8.99
CA ILE A 22 -16.90 -0.28 9.26
C ILE A 22 -16.90 -1.59 10.07
N PRO A 23 -16.03 -2.58 9.77
CA PRO A 23 -15.94 -3.80 10.58
C PRO A 23 -15.58 -3.55 12.06
N MET A 24 -14.88 -2.46 12.35
CA MET A 24 -14.47 -2.08 13.70
C MET A 24 -15.51 -1.23 14.42
N LEU A 25 -16.49 -0.63 13.74
CA LEU A 25 -17.39 0.31 14.43
C LEU A 25 -18.47 -0.39 15.28
N PRO A 26 -18.71 0.07 16.52
CA PRO A 26 -19.86 -0.35 17.29
C PRO A 26 -21.17 -0.03 16.56
N THR A 27 -22.05 -1.03 16.44
CA THR A 27 -23.40 -0.83 15.89
C THR A 27 -24.31 -0.27 16.99
N VAL A 28 -24.87 0.91 16.77
CA VAL A 28 -25.85 1.56 17.68
C VAL A 28 -27.26 1.05 17.40
N TYR A 29 -27.57 0.83 16.12
CA TYR A 29 -28.88 0.38 15.68
C TYR A 29 -28.73 -0.48 14.42
N ARG A 30 -29.51 -1.54 14.30
CA ARG A 30 -29.56 -2.37 13.08
C ARG A 30 -30.96 -2.95 12.91
N ASN A 31 -31.48 -2.86 11.69
CA ASN A 31 -32.65 -3.62 11.24
C ASN A 31 -32.35 -4.26 9.87
N SER A 32 -33.38 -4.77 9.18
CA SER A 32 -33.23 -5.41 7.86
C SER A 32 -32.83 -4.45 6.73
N GLU A 33 -32.92 -3.14 6.94
CA GLU A 33 -32.69 -2.12 5.91
C GLU A 33 -31.49 -1.21 6.20
N VAL A 34 -31.21 -0.92 7.47
CA VAL A 34 -30.20 0.07 7.89
C VAL A 34 -29.41 -0.39 9.11
N ALA A 35 -28.13 -0.06 9.11
CA ALA A 35 -27.26 -0.12 10.28
C ALA A 35 -26.69 1.28 10.55
N ILE A 36 -26.73 1.71 11.81
CA ILE A 36 -26.16 2.97 12.29
C ILE A 36 -24.98 2.62 13.19
N TYR A 37 -23.83 3.23 12.90
CA TYR A 37 -22.57 2.99 13.60
C TYR A 37 -22.17 4.19 14.45
N ASN A 38 -21.53 3.95 15.58
CA ASN A 38 -20.97 5.02 16.41
C ASN A 38 -19.51 5.28 16.02
N ILE A 39 -19.21 6.51 15.61
CA ILE A 39 -17.84 7.00 15.45
C ILE A 39 -17.62 8.02 16.58
N SER A 40 -16.84 7.64 17.58
CA SER A 40 -16.44 8.53 18.69
C SER A 40 -15.72 9.78 18.18
N SER A 41 -15.55 10.80 19.04
CA SER A 41 -14.64 11.93 18.77
C SER A 41 -13.27 11.39 18.33
N VAL A 42 -12.83 11.81 17.14
CA VAL A 42 -11.60 11.35 16.51
C VAL A 42 -10.70 12.55 16.25
N SER A 43 -9.42 12.41 16.60
CA SER A 43 -8.38 13.31 16.09
C SER A 43 -7.94 12.88 14.69
N PHE A 44 -7.37 13.79 13.93
CA PHE A 44 -6.87 13.53 12.59
C PHE A 44 -5.55 14.27 12.36
N PRO A 45 -4.77 13.84 11.35
CA PRO A 45 -3.48 14.46 11.08
C PRO A 45 -3.60 15.97 10.85
N GLN A 46 -2.77 16.74 11.54
CA GLN A 46 -2.61 18.18 11.34
C GLN A 46 -1.27 18.47 10.66
N LEU A 47 -1.20 19.55 9.88
CA LEU A 47 0.07 19.95 9.26
C LEU A 47 1.11 20.39 10.29
N ASN A 48 0.65 21.06 11.34
CA ASN A 48 1.48 21.63 12.38
C ASN A 48 1.44 20.72 13.62
N SER A 49 2.28 19.69 13.63
CA SER A 49 2.54 18.89 14.82
C SER A 49 4.04 18.66 14.99
N ASN A 50 4.49 18.54 16.23
CA ASN A 50 5.84 18.10 16.58
C ASN A 50 6.00 16.58 16.53
N ALA A 51 4.90 15.83 16.43
CA ALA A 51 4.88 14.40 16.29
C ALA A 51 4.44 13.99 14.88
N ALA A 52 5.17 13.07 14.26
CA ALA A 52 4.85 12.55 12.94
C ALA A 52 4.64 11.04 12.96
N LEU A 53 3.47 10.59 12.50
CA LEU A 53 3.21 9.20 12.18
C LEU A 53 3.82 8.88 10.80
N VAL A 54 4.80 7.99 10.80
CA VAL A 54 5.48 7.51 9.61
C VAL A 54 4.77 6.26 9.09
N ALA A 55 4.22 6.38 7.88
CA ALA A 55 3.62 5.26 7.13
C ALA A 55 4.64 4.65 6.16
N PRO A 56 4.62 3.33 5.93
CA PRO A 56 5.48 2.72 4.92
C PRO A 56 5.03 3.15 3.52
N PHE A 57 5.94 3.66 2.71
CA PHE A 57 5.66 3.97 1.31
C PHE A 57 5.63 2.72 0.44
N ASP A 58 6.50 1.74 0.73
CA ASP A 58 6.44 0.41 0.11
C ASP A 58 5.42 -0.48 0.83
N GLY A 59 4.20 -0.51 0.30
CA GLY A 59 3.10 -1.31 0.84
C GLY A 59 3.35 -2.83 0.87
N SER A 60 4.43 -3.33 0.24
CA SER A 60 4.78 -4.76 0.25
C SER A 60 5.14 -5.27 1.65
N ILE A 61 5.55 -4.37 2.57
CA ILE A 61 5.85 -4.71 3.97
C ILE A 61 4.62 -5.28 4.69
N ASP A 62 3.45 -4.73 4.40
CA ASP A 62 2.20 -5.06 5.08
C ASP A 62 1.01 -4.91 4.12
N PRO A 63 0.78 -5.93 3.26
CA PRO A 63 -0.27 -5.88 2.23
C PRO A 63 -1.70 -5.82 2.77
N ILE A 64 -1.89 -6.18 4.04
CA ILE A 64 -3.18 -6.11 4.74
C ILE A 64 -3.35 -4.80 5.51
N GLU A 65 -2.35 -3.92 5.45
CA GLU A 65 -2.35 -2.56 6.01
C GLU A 65 -2.65 -2.51 7.52
N GLY A 66 -2.06 -3.43 8.29
CA GLY A 66 -2.04 -3.38 9.75
C GLY A 66 -1.51 -2.05 10.32
N TRP A 67 -0.65 -1.34 9.60
CA TRP A 67 -0.22 0.02 9.95
C TRP A 67 -1.38 1.03 10.11
N LEU A 68 -2.57 0.77 9.55
CA LEU A 68 -3.77 1.58 9.79
C LEU A 68 -4.25 1.55 11.25
N TYR A 69 -3.96 0.49 12.01
CA TYR A 69 -4.29 0.47 13.43
C TYR A 69 -3.49 1.51 14.23
N ALA A 70 -2.31 1.92 13.75
CA ALA A 70 -1.57 3.03 14.35
C ALA A 70 -2.33 4.35 14.18
N TYR A 71 -2.99 4.57 13.04
CA TYR A 71 -3.88 5.71 12.84
C TYR A 71 -5.04 5.69 13.83
N ASP A 72 -5.71 4.54 13.99
CA ASP A 72 -6.84 4.42 14.89
C ASP A 72 -6.44 4.66 16.35
N ILE A 73 -5.29 4.13 16.78
CA ILE A 73 -4.74 4.34 18.13
C ILE A 73 -4.49 5.82 18.38
N LEU A 74 -3.85 6.52 17.43
CA LEU A 74 -3.58 7.95 17.59
C LEU A 74 -4.85 8.80 17.53
N SER A 75 -5.73 8.46 16.58
CA SER A 75 -7.01 9.12 16.33
C SER A 75 -7.92 9.06 17.56
N LEU A 76 -8.19 7.84 18.05
CA LEU A 76 -9.09 7.57 19.19
C LEU A 76 -8.47 7.94 20.54
N GLY A 77 -7.14 8.04 20.60
CA GLY A 77 -6.42 8.61 21.75
C GLY A 77 -6.43 10.14 21.79
N GLU A 78 -7.05 10.79 20.80
CA GLU A 78 -7.14 12.26 20.66
C GLU A 78 -5.77 12.96 20.69
N TYR A 79 -4.76 12.37 20.05
CA TYR A 79 -3.42 12.94 19.99
C TYR A 79 -3.23 13.89 18.80
N ASN A 80 -2.39 14.91 18.97
CA ASN A 80 -1.94 15.78 17.89
C ASN A 80 -0.75 15.13 17.17
N TYR A 81 -0.88 14.88 15.87
CA TYR A 81 0.16 14.31 15.04
C TYR A 81 0.00 14.78 13.58
N THR A 82 1.07 14.73 12.81
CA THR A 82 1.03 14.78 11.35
C THR A 82 1.32 13.42 10.75
N THR A 83 1.21 13.28 9.44
CA THR A 83 1.57 12.05 8.74
C THR A 83 2.60 12.31 7.66
N VAL A 84 3.46 11.34 7.44
CA VAL A 84 4.58 11.41 6.50
C VAL A 84 4.93 9.99 6.06
N TYR A 85 5.41 9.83 4.84
CA TYR A 85 5.91 8.53 4.38
C TYR A 85 7.37 8.34 4.82
N ASP A 86 7.77 7.10 5.08
CA ASP A 86 9.12 6.77 5.56
C ASP A 86 10.22 7.27 4.60
N LEU A 87 9.99 7.19 3.29
CA LEU A 87 10.91 7.70 2.26
C LEU A 87 10.92 9.23 2.11
N ASP A 88 10.06 9.96 2.80
CA ASP A 88 10.11 11.43 2.79
C ASP A 88 11.37 11.91 3.51
N HIS A 89 12.18 12.76 2.87
CA HIS A 89 13.41 13.26 3.47
C HIS A 89 13.18 14.06 4.76
N LYS A 90 11.95 14.57 4.98
CA LYS A 90 11.56 15.28 6.20
C LYS A 90 10.97 14.38 7.28
N ALA A 91 10.88 13.07 7.05
CA ALA A 91 10.29 12.13 8.02
C ALA A 91 10.96 12.19 9.41
N LEU A 92 12.23 12.58 9.48
CA LEU A 92 13.04 12.63 10.70
C LEU A 92 13.34 14.06 11.21
N THR A 93 12.61 15.07 10.74
CA THR A 93 12.80 16.47 11.21
C THR A 93 11.89 16.84 12.39
N TYR A 94 11.11 15.89 12.89
CA TYR A 94 10.12 16.10 13.96
C TYR A 94 10.74 15.77 15.32
N ASP A 95 10.22 16.37 16.40
CA ASP A 95 10.69 16.09 17.76
C ASP A 95 10.35 14.65 18.19
N THR A 96 9.23 14.13 17.69
CA THR A 96 8.79 12.75 17.91
C THR A 96 8.41 12.09 16.59
N VAL A 97 9.04 10.96 16.31
CA VAL A 97 8.76 10.12 15.14
C VAL A 97 8.07 8.85 15.62
N ILE A 98 6.91 8.55 15.07
CA ILE A 98 6.10 7.38 15.41
C ILE A 98 6.07 6.47 14.19
N LEU A 99 6.78 5.34 14.22
CA LEU A 99 6.69 4.34 13.16
C LEU A 99 5.40 3.55 13.35
N SER A 100 4.59 3.50 12.30
CA SER A 100 3.38 2.67 12.26
C SER A 100 3.68 1.18 12.07
N PHE A 101 4.95 0.80 11.91
CA PHE A 101 5.44 -0.55 11.66
C PHE A 101 6.84 -0.72 12.26
N ASP A 102 7.28 -1.96 12.44
CA ASP A 102 8.67 -2.31 12.74
C ASP A 102 9.40 -2.69 11.42
N PRO A 103 10.35 -1.88 10.93
CA PRO A 103 11.09 -2.16 9.69
C PRO A 103 11.88 -3.48 9.81
N PRO A 104 11.95 -4.30 8.76
CA PRO A 104 12.77 -5.51 8.80
C PRO A 104 14.26 -5.17 8.69
N SER A 105 15.10 -6.07 9.20
CA SER A 105 16.56 -5.98 9.08
C SER A 105 16.98 -5.93 7.61
N ASN A 106 17.86 -4.96 7.26
CA ASN A 106 18.35 -4.71 5.90
C ASN A 106 17.27 -4.46 4.84
N ASN A 107 16.05 -4.07 5.25
CA ASN A 107 14.89 -3.94 4.36
C ASN A 107 14.55 -5.23 3.59
N ILE A 108 14.85 -6.40 4.17
CA ILE A 108 14.52 -7.70 3.57
C ILE A 108 13.34 -8.29 4.32
N LEU A 109 12.21 -8.43 3.62
CA LEU A 109 11.04 -9.13 4.15
C LEU A 109 11.16 -10.62 3.85
N GLU A 110 11.33 -11.41 4.90
CA GLU A 110 11.31 -12.87 4.82
C GLU A 110 9.90 -13.39 5.07
N LYS A 111 9.39 -14.22 4.17
CA LYS A 111 8.10 -14.92 4.35
C LYS A 111 8.27 -16.40 4.05
N CYS A 112 7.81 -17.24 4.97
CA CYS A 112 7.70 -18.68 4.77
C CYS A 112 6.24 -19.03 4.49
N PHE A 113 5.99 -19.71 3.37
CA PHE A 113 4.74 -20.37 3.05
C PHE A 113 4.94 -21.87 3.12
N ASN A 114 4.02 -22.57 3.76
CA ASN A 114 4.03 -24.03 3.84
C ASN A 114 2.61 -24.55 3.69
N ASP A 115 2.44 -25.51 2.81
CA ASP A 115 1.18 -26.20 2.56
C ASP A 115 1.43 -27.70 2.44
N ASP A 116 0.70 -28.49 3.22
CA ASP A 116 0.71 -29.96 3.14
C ASP A 116 -0.42 -30.50 2.25
N PHE A 117 -1.19 -29.60 1.64
CA PHE A 117 -2.34 -29.86 0.80
C PHE A 117 -3.46 -30.65 1.52
N SER A 118 -3.56 -30.53 2.85
CA SER A 118 -4.65 -31.13 3.63
C SER A 118 -5.97 -30.36 3.52
N SER A 119 -5.93 -29.10 3.08
CA SER A 119 -7.11 -28.23 2.94
C SER A 119 -6.93 -27.18 1.84
N GLU A 120 -8.03 -26.55 1.43
CA GLU A 120 -8.00 -25.47 0.43
C GLU A 120 -7.35 -24.19 0.98
N LEU A 121 -6.10 -23.93 0.62
CA LEU A 121 -5.34 -22.73 1.01
C LEU A 121 -5.20 -21.69 -0.11
N GLY A 122 -6.30 -21.40 -0.82
CA GLY A 122 -6.37 -20.28 -1.77
C GLY A 122 -5.55 -20.45 -3.06
N TRP A 123 -5.14 -21.68 -3.37
CA TRP A 123 -4.54 -22.00 -4.66
C TRP A 123 -5.52 -21.73 -5.81
N LYS A 124 -5.01 -21.20 -6.93
CA LYS A 124 -5.80 -20.85 -8.11
C LYS A 124 -5.49 -21.80 -9.27
N PRO A 125 -6.37 -22.75 -9.61
CA PRO A 125 -6.24 -23.56 -10.82
C PRO A 125 -6.27 -22.67 -12.06
N VAL A 126 -5.28 -22.85 -12.95
CA VAL A 126 -5.23 -22.21 -14.27
C VAL A 126 -5.65 -23.21 -15.33
N SER A 127 -5.14 -24.45 -15.24
CA SER A 127 -5.46 -25.53 -16.18
C SER A 127 -5.39 -26.91 -15.52
N GLY A 128 -5.94 -27.91 -16.19
CA GLY A 128 -5.98 -29.29 -15.71
C GLY A 128 -7.07 -29.55 -14.68
N THR A 129 -7.13 -30.79 -14.17
CA THR A 129 -8.03 -31.19 -13.09
C THR A 129 -7.25 -31.32 -11.80
N TRP A 130 -7.75 -30.68 -10.74
CA TRP A 130 -7.15 -30.65 -9.42
C TRP A 130 -8.17 -31.15 -8.40
N GLN A 131 -7.75 -32.02 -7.49
CA GLN A 131 -8.61 -32.58 -6.47
C GLN A 131 -7.82 -32.85 -5.19
N TYR A 132 -8.32 -32.36 -4.06
CA TYR A 132 -7.80 -32.73 -2.74
C TYR A 132 -8.16 -34.19 -2.44
N VAL A 133 -7.16 -34.96 -2.06
CA VAL A 133 -7.26 -36.36 -1.66
C VAL A 133 -6.63 -36.54 -0.27
N SER A 134 -6.81 -37.70 0.36
CA SER A 134 -6.27 -37.95 1.72
C SER A 134 -4.76 -37.74 1.83
N ASP A 135 -4.05 -37.94 0.73
CA ASP A 135 -2.59 -37.96 0.67
C ASP A 135 -2.02 -36.67 0.05
N GLY A 136 -2.84 -35.63 -0.15
CA GLY A 136 -2.44 -34.32 -0.65
C GLY A 136 -3.28 -33.83 -1.84
N LEU A 137 -2.66 -33.07 -2.74
CA LEU A 137 -3.32 -32.49 -3.91
C LEU A 137 -3.02 -33.33 -5.16
N GLN A 138 -4.06 -33.94 -5.75
CA GLN A 138 -3.93 -34.72 -6.98
C GLN A 138 -4.12 -33.84 -8.22
N ALA A 139 -3.27 -34.01 -9.22
CA ALA A 139 -3.49 -33.51 -10.58
C ALA A 139 -3.69 -34.64 -11.59
N GLY A 140 -4.59 -34.39 -12.56
CA GLY A 140 -4.86 -35.29 -13.70
C GLY A 140 -6.03 -36.25 -13.50
N ARG A 141 -6.30 -37.06 -14.53
CA ARG A 141 -7.34 -38.08 -14.59
C ARG A 141 -6.79 -39.36 -15.23
N GLN A 142 -7.46 -40.48 -14.94
CA GLN A 142 -7.03 -41.78 -15.44
C GLN A 142 -7.03 -41.83 -16.98
N GLY A 143 -5.90 -42.23 -17.57
CA GLY A 143 -5.77 -42.47 -19.01
C GLY A 143 -5.73 -41.22 -19.89
N GLU A 144 -5.71 -40.02 -19.32
CA GLU A 144 -5.74 -38.76 -20.07
C GLU A 144 -4.48 -37.93 -19.85
N TYR A 145 -3.87 -37.43 -20.93
CA TYR A 145 -2.81 -36.44 -20.84
C TYR A 145 -3.38 -35.08 -20.47
N HIS A 146 -2.84 -34.48 -19.42
CA HIS A 146 -3.17 -33.10 -19.04
C HIS A 146 -1.91 -32.24 -18.94
N ASP A 147 -2.07 -30.96 -19.23
CA ASP A 147 -1.17 -29.90 -18.76
C ASP A 147 -1.87 -29.18 -17.61
N ALA A 148 -1.49 -29.54 -16.39
CA ALA A 148 -2.10 -29.05 -15.17
C ALA A 148 -1.22 -27.96 -14.57
N VAL A 149 -1.80 -26.77 -14.40
CA VAL A 149 -1.15 -25.60 -13.79
C VAL A 149 -2.03 -25.09 -12.65
N ILE A 150 -1.41 -24.89 -11.50
CA ILE A 150 -2.02 -24.25 -10.33
C ILE A 150 -1.06 -23.24 -9.73
N LEU A 151 -1.57 -22.07 -9.37
CA LEU A 151 -0.77 -20.98 -8.79
C LEU A 151 -1.01 -20.91 -7.29
N SER A 152 0.08 -20.72 -6.56
CA SER A 152 0.07 -20.48 -5.12
C SER A 152 -0.44 -19.07 -4.80
N PRO A 153 -0.90 -18.82 -3.56
CA PRO A 153 -1.30 -17.48 -3.13
C PRO A 153 -0.12 -16.51 -2.93
N ILE A 154 1.12 -16.98 -3.12
CA ILE A 154 2.33 -16.17 -2.91
C ILE A 154 2.98 -15.77 -4.23
N SER A 155 3.61 -14.59 -4.23
CA SER A 155 4.45 -14.08 -5.31
C SER A 155 5.81 -13.72 -4.76
N ALA A 156 6.86 -13.94 -5.56
CA ALA A 156 8.22 -13.62 -5.16
C ALA A 156 9.11 -13.35 -6.36
N GLN A 157 10.16 -12.54 -6.13
CA GLN A 157 11.28 -12.38 -7.06
C GLN A 157 12.45 -13.27 -6.64
N ASN A 158 12.78 -13.29 -5.34
CA ASN A 158 13.76 -14.20 -4.77
C ASN A 158 13.08 -15.20 -3.84
N PHE A 159 13.39 -16.48 -4.00
CA PHE A 159 12.78 -17.53 -3.19
C PHE A 159 13.60 -18.82 -3.22
N THR A 160 13.33 -19.68 -2.24
CA THR A 160 13.63 -21.11 -2.31
C THR A 160 12.35 -21.87 -2.08
N ALA A 161 11.86 -22.57 -3.12
CA ALA A 161 10.63 -23.34 -3.09
C ALA A 161 10.93 -24.83 -3.22
N SER A 162 10.31 -25.65 -2.38
CA SER A 162 10.40 -27.11 -2.39
C SER A 162 9.02 -27.70 -2.60
N LEU A 163 8.95 -28.72 -3.46
CA LEU A 163 7.75 -29.42 -3.84
C LEU A 163 7.98 -30.92 -3.67
N SER A 164 7.22 -31.54 -2.78
CA SER A 164 7.20 -33.00 -2.62
C SER A 164 6.06 -33.60 -3.40
N PHE A 165 6.34 -34.64 -4.19
CA PHE A 165 5.33 -35.27 -5.04
C PHE A 165 5.62 -36.74 -5.34
N LYS A 166 4.59 -37.44 -5.81
CA LYS A 166 4.59 -38.87 -6.12
C LYS A 166 3.82 -39.12 -7.42
N PRO A 167 4.50 -39.48 -8.52
CA PRO A 167 3.83 -39.95 -9.73
C PRO A 167 3.10 -41.27 -9.46
N LEU A 168 1.82 -41.37 -9.80
CA LEU A 168 1.01 -42.56 -9.54
C LEU A 168 0.68 -43.34 -10.81
N GLU A 169 0.40 -42.63 -11.91
CA GLU A 169 -0.05 -43.23 -13.16
C GLU A 169 0.35 -42.37 -14.35
N GLY A 170 0.68 -42.99 -15.48
CA GLY A 170 1.08 -42.32 -16.71
C GLY A 170 1.51 -43.30 -17.79
N ASP A 171 1.76 -42.80 -19.00
CA ASP A 171 2.38 -43.58 -20.07
C ASP A 171 3.91 -43.48 -19.96
N THR A 172 4.57 -44.60 -19.70
CA THR A 172 6.04 -44.68 -19.63
C THR A 172 6.69 -44.67 -21.01
N LYS A 173 5.94 -44.73 -22.10
CA LYS A 173 6.48 -44.62 -23.47
C LYS A 173 6.74 -43.18 -23.88
N VAL A 174 6.20 -42.21 -23.15
CA VAL A 174 6.42 -40.77 -23.38
C VAL A 174 7.08 -40.13 -22.16
N ALA A 175 7.74 -39.01 -22.38
CA ALA A 175 8.28 -38.21 -21.30
C ALA A 175 7.15 -37.50 -20.53
N ASN A 176 7.23 -37.53 -19.19
CA ASN A 176 6.32 -36.88 -18.25
C ASN A 176 7.05 -35.78 -17.46
N TYR A 177 6.34 -34.80 -16.93
CA TYR A 177 6.96 -33.58 -16.37
C TYR A 177 6.33 -33.13 -15.07
N VAL A 178 7.18 -32.64 -14.16
CA VAL A 178 6.77 -31.89 -12.97
C VAL A 178 7.67 -30.68 -12.83
N SER A 179 7.12 -29.51 -12.50
CA SER A 179 7.92 -28.29 -12.33
C SER A 179 7.34 -27.35 -11.29
N ILE A 180 8.21 -26.54 -10.69
CA ILE A 180 7.82 -25.34 -9.96
C ILE A 180 7.80 -24.19 -10.96
N ILE A 181 6.69 -23.45 -11.00
CA ILE A 181 6.49 -22.22 -11.77
C ILE A 181 7.00 -21.03 -10.97
N PHE A 182 7.61 -20.08 -11.66
CA PHE A 182 8.02 -18.79 -11.12
C PHE A 182 8.00 -17.72 -12.23
N ASP A 183 8.16 -16.45 -11.84
CA ASP A 183 8.15 -15.32 -12.79
C ASP A 183 6.86 -15.28 -13.64
N TRP A 184 5.73 -15.68 -13.05
CA TRP A 184 4.44 -15.77 -13.73
C TRP A 184 3.79 -14.40 -13.91
N GLU A 185 3.58 -14.00 -15.16
CA GLU A 185 2.78 -12.84 -15.56
C GLU A 185 1.41 -13.31 -16.10
N ASP A 186 1.43 -14.25 -17.04
CA ASP A 186 0.24 -14.86 -17.63
C ASP A 186 0.55 -16.26 -18.23
N GLU A 187 -0.44 -16.90 -18.86
CA GLU A 187 -0.29 -18.22 -19.49
C GLU A 187 0.70 -18.29 -20.66
N LYS A 188 1.15 -17.15 -21.17
CA LYS A 188 2.12 -17.02 -22.27
C LYS A 188 3.49 -16.53 -21.80
N ASN A 189 3.59 -15.98 -20.60
CA ASN A 189 4.76 -15.31 -20.06
C ASN A 189 5.04 -15.80 -18.63
N TYR A 190 5.89 -16.82 -18.51
CA TYR A 190 6.30 -17.39 -17.22
C TYR A 190 7.56 -18.25 -17.36
N LYS A 191 8.16 -18.62 -16.22
CA LYS A 191 9.30 -19.53 -16.15
C LYS A 191 8.97 -20.72 -15.27
N TYR A 192 9.68 -21.82 -15.48
CA TYR A 192 9.53 -23.00 -14.64
C TYR A 192 10.80 -23.83 -14.63
N ALA A 193 11.04 -24.51 -13.52
CA ALA A 193 12.20 -25.38 -13.33
C ALA A 193 11.71 -26.72 -12.76
N GLY A 194 12.18 -27.82 -13.32
CA GLY A 194 11.58 -29.11 -13.04
C GLY A 194 12.30 -30.32 -13.58
N LEU A 195 11.57 -31.43 -13.53
CA LEU A 195 12.05 -32.77 -13.83
C LEU A 195 11.27 -33.36 -15.01
N LEU A 196 12.03 -33.93 -15.94
CA LEU A 196 11.56 -34.75 -17.04
C LEU A 196 11.80 -36.21 -16.65
N PHE A 197 10.74 -37.01 -16.68
CA PHE A 197 10.72 -38.43 -16.42
C PHE A 197 10.66 -39.18 -17.76
N ASP A 198 11.80 -39.69 -18.24
CA ASP A 198 11.91 -40.27 -19.58
C ASP A 198 11.40 -41.72 -19.66
N SER A 199 11.27 -42.24 -20.88
CA SER A 199 10.80 -43.61 -21.11
C SER A 199 11.83 -44.71 -20.80
N ASN A 200 13.10 -44.36 -20.58
CA ASN A 200 14.17 -45.27 -20.18
C ASN A 200 14.35 -45.32 -18.65
N GLY A 201 13.44 -44.69 -17.90
CA GLY A 201 13.49 -44.61 -16.45
C GLY A 201 14.54 -43.65 -15.91
N VAL A 202 15.07 -42.73 -16.71
CA VAL A 202 16.03 -41.69 -16.33
C VAL A 202 15.31 -40.36 -16.08
N ILE A 203 15.73 -39.65 -15.04
CA ILE A 203 15.27 -38.29 -14.75
C ILE A 203 16.26 -37.26 -15.31
N TYR A 204 15.74 -36.20 -15.93
CA TYR A 204 16.51 -35.04 -16.37
C TYR A 204 16.02 -33.78 -15.67
N ALA A 205 16.93 -32.90 -15.26
CA ALA A 205 16.64 -31.59 -14.72
C ALA A 205 16.71 -30.51 -15.82
N TYR A 206 15.77 -29.57 -15.79
CA TYR A 206 15.73 -28.46 -16.74
C TYR A 206 15.15 -27.17 -16.12
N VAL A 207 15.47 -26.04 -16.76
CA VAL A 207 14.82 -24.74 -16.57
C VAL A 207 14.26 -24.29 -17.91
N SER A 208 13.05 -23.74 -17.93
CA SER A 208 12.38 -23.29 -19.12
C SER A 208 11.86 -21.86 -18.96
N SER A 209 11.86 -21.11 -20.05
CA SER A 209 11.24 -19.80 -20.16
C SER A 209 10.19 -19.81 -21.27
N CYS A 210 8.96 -19.43 -20.94
CA CYS A 210 7.87 -19.20 -21.86
C CYS A 210 7.73 -17.68 -22.06
N ALA A 211 7.93 -17.21 -23.30
CA ALA A 211 7.74 -15.81 -23.66
C ALA A 211 6.86 -15.76 -24.92
N ASP A 212 5.75 -15.02 -24.87
CA ASP A 212 4.73 -15.00 -25.91
C ASP A 212 4.25 -16.40 -26.34
N GLY A 213 4.21 -17.34 -25.40
CA GLY A 213 3.85 -18.75 -25.63
C GLY A 213 4.96 -19.60 -26.26
N LYS A 214 6.14 -19.04 -26.53
CA LYS A 214 7.30 -19.78 -27.05
C LYS A 214 8.19 -20.25 -25.90
N VAL A 215 8.45 -21.56 -25.86
CA VAL A 215 9.27 -22.20 -24.82
C VAL A 215 10.71 -22.32 -25.26
N THR A 216 11.63 -21.89 -24.39
CA THR A 216 13.07 -22.13 -24.50
C THR A 216 13.54 -22.91 -23.28
N ASN A 217 14.51 -23.82 -23.46
CA ASN A 217 14.96 -24.74 -22.41
C ASN A 217 16.47 -24.60 -22.17
N TYR A 218 16.86 -24.73 -20.91
CA TYR A 218 18.24 -24.84 -20.47
C TYR A 218 18.41 -26.03 -19.50
N PRO A 219 19.38 -26.93 -19.74
CA PRO A 219 20.16 -27.07 -20.96
C PRO A 219 19.28 -27.37 -22.19
N PRO A 220 19.84 -27.40 -23.41
CA PRO A 220 19.12 -27.94 -24.56
C PRO A 220 18.50 -29.32 -24.23
N TRP A 221 17.33 -29.58 -24.83
CA TRP A 221 16.56 -30.79 -24.58
C TRP A 221 17.39 -32.07 -24.77
N PRO A 222 17.26 -33.11 -23.91
CA PRO A 222 16.27 -33.32 -22.85
C PRO A 222 16.59 -32.67 -21.49
N GLY A 223 17.62 -31.83 -21.42
CA GLY A 223 18.12 -31.25 -20.16
C GLY A 223 19.29 -32.04 -19.59
N LEU A 224 19.59 -31.84 -18.30
CA LEU A 224 20.72 -32.48 -17.63
C LEU A 224 20.29 -33.80 -16.97
N SER A 225 20.87 -34.92 -17.39
CA SER A 225 20.63 -36.22 -16.73
C SER A 225 21.06 -36.16 -15.26
N THR A 226 20.17 -36.52 -14.35
CA THR A 226 20.46 -36.56 -12.90
C THR A 226 21.10 -37.88 -12.47
N GLY A 227 21.03 -38.91 -13.31
CA GLY A 227 21.42 -40.28 -12.95
C GLY A 227 20.41 -40.99 -12.03
N LEU A 228 19.37 -40.30 -11.58
CA LEU A 228 18.28 -40.90 -10.80
C LEU A 228 17.41 -41.80 -11.69
N LYS A 229 16.89 -42.85 -11.07
CA LYS A 229 15.93 -43.77 -11.68
C LYS A 229 14.53 -43.53 -11.14
N TRP A 230 13.52 -43.77 -11.97
CA TRP A 230 12.13 -43.54 -11.58
C TRP A 230 11.20 -44.71 -11.90
N GLN A 231 10.17 -44.82 -11.06
CA GLN A 231 8.99 -45.68 -11.24
C GLN A 231 7.80 -45.01 -10.56
N PHE A 232 6.59 -45.40 -10.94
CA PHE A 232 5.38 -44.95 -10.24
C PHE A 232 5.41 -45.38 -8.78
N GLY A 233 4.97 -44.48 -7.91
CA GLY A 233 4.97 -44.67 -6.47
C GLY A 233 6.22 -44.17 -5.75
N ASN A 234 7.30 -43.83 -6.45
CA ASN A 234 8.45 -43.17 -5.84
C ASN A 234 8.08 -41.72 -5.46
N SER A 235 8.61 -41.27 -4.33
CA SER A 235 8.52 -39.87 -3.89
C SER A 235 9.77 -39.10 -4.29
N TYR A 236 9.60 -37.84 -4.65
CA TYR A 236 10.68 -36.91 -4.98
C TYR A 236 10.46 -35.59 -4.27
N ASN A 237 11.54 -34.94 -3.87
CA ASN A 237 11.53 -33.55 -3.43
C ASN A 237 12.31 -32.67 -4.42
N LEU A 238 11.58 -31.83 -5.16
CA LEU A 238 12.14 -30.87 -6.10
C LEU A 238 12.28 -29.51 -5.39
N THR A 239 13.49 -28.97 -5.34
CA THR A 239 13.73 -27.62 -4.82
C THR A 239 14.27 -26.70 -5.90
N VAL A 240 13.69 -25.52 -6.03
CA VAL A 240 14.12 -24.44 -6.92
C VAL A 240 14.47 -23.23 -6.09
N SER A 241 15.69 -22.72 -6.25
CA SER A 241 16.19 -21.51 -5.59
C SER A 241 16.48 -20.44 -6.63
N VAL A 242 15.87 -19.27 -6.47
CA VAL A 242 16.04 -18.10 -7.31
C VAL A 242 16.57 -16.96 -6.44
N ILE A 243 17.80 -16.51 -6.73
CA ILE A 243 18.46 -15.40 -6.04
C ILE A 243 19.04 -14.46 -7.09
N GLY A 244 18.43 -13.28 -7.22
CA GLY A 244 18.72 -12.35 -8.29
C GLY A 244 18.45 -13.00 -9.65
N ARG A 245 19.49 -13.16 -10.45
CA ARG A 245 19.41 -13.82 -11.77
C ARG A 245 19.71 -15.31 -11.73
N ASN A 246 20.27 -15.81 -10.63
CA ASN A 246 20.71 -17.20 -10.53
C ASN A 246 19.53 -18.09 -10.16
N VAL A 247 19.28 -19.11 -10.97
CA VAL A 247 18.28 -20.16 -10.77
C VAL A 247 19.01 -21.47 -10.56
N SER A 248 18.81 -22.11 -9.41
CA SER A 248 19.38 -23.39 -9.05
C SER A 248 18.29 -24.43 -8.80
N LEU A 249 18.48 -25.66 -9.29
CA LEU A 249 17.55 -26.78 -9.12
C LEU A 249 18.23 -27.92 -8.37
N TYR A 250 17.53 -28.42 -7.36
CA TYR A 250 17.94 -29.54 -6.52
C TYR A 250 16.89 -30.65 -6.55
N VAL A 251 17.32 -31.90 -6.43
CA VAL A 251 16.44 -33.05 -6.23
C VAL A 251 16.95 -33.83 -5.03
N ASP A 252 16.07 -34.06 -4.06
CA ASP A 252 16.39 -34.76 -2.81
C ASP A 252 17.64 -34.17 -2.12
N GLY A 253 17.74 -32.83 -2.12
CA GLY A 253 18.85 -32.07 -1.52
C GLY A 253 20.11 -31.97 -2.38
N THR A 254 20.22 -32.69 -3.49
CA THR A 254 21.40 -32.63 -4.38
C THR A 254 21.21 -31.59 -5.49
N LYS A 255 22.14 -30.63 -5.63
CA LYS A 255 22.11 -29.64 -6.72
C LYS A 255 22.47 -30.30 -8.05
N TYR A 256 21.60 -30.18 -9.04
CA TYR A 256 21.87 -30.69 -10.39
C TYR A 256 22.13 -29.57 -11.40
N LEU A 257 21.36 -28.48 -11.34
CA LEU A 257 21.39 -27.45 -12.37
C LEU A 257 21.54 -26.05 -11.77
N SER A 258 22.26 -25.18 -12.48
CA SER A 258 22.38 -23.74 -12.18
C SER A 258 22.40 -22.98 -13.51
N THR A 259 21.67 -21.88 -13.59
CA THR A 259 21.67 -20.99 -14.77
C THR A 259 21.38 -19.55 -14.36
N GLU A 260 21.73 -18.60 -15.22
CA GLU A 260 21.33 -17.22 -15.05
C GLU A 260 20.22 -16.82 -16.03
N THR A 261 19.20 -16.13 -15.55
CA THR A 261 18.12 -15.55 -16.37
C THR A 261 17.58 -14.29 -15.71
N ALA A 262 16.99 -13.38 -16.47
CA ALA A 262 16.32 -12.21 -15.89
C ALA A 262 15.13 -12.66 -15.02
N ILE A 263 14.82 -11.99 -13.91
CA ILE A 263 13.67 -12.35 -13.06
C ILE A 263 12.91 -11.06 -12.74
N ASN A 264 11.65 -10.99 -13.16
CA ASN A 264 10.76 -9.85 -12.89
C ASN A 264 9.95 -10.06 -11.61
N GLY A 265 9.79 -11.31 -11.20
CA GLY A 265 8.95 -11.74 -10.08
C GLY A 265 7.52 -12.03 -10.54
N GLY A 266 6.82 -12.86 -9.78
CA GLY A 266 5.46 -13.26 -10.10
C GLY A 266 4.95 -14.33 -9.15
N GLN A 267 3.74 -14.84 -9.41
CA GLN A 267 3.18 -15.92 -8.61
C GLN A 267 4.05 -17.18 -8.73
N LEU A 268 4.26 -17.88 -7.61
CA LEU A 268 4.82 -19.22 -7.63
C LEU A 268 3.70 -20.22 -7.94
N GLY A 269 4.06 -21.38 -8.49
CA GLY A 269 3.06 -22.40 -8.78
C GLY A 269 3.65 -23.77 -9.05
N VAL A 270 2.77 -24.68 -9.44
CA VAL A 270 3.11 -26.05 -9.77
C VAL A 270 2.57 -26.38 -11.15
N ARG A 271 3.39 -27.07 -11.94
CA ARG A 271 3.02 -27.62 -13.24
C ARG A 271 3.25 -29.13 -13.28
N SER A 272 2.30 -29.86 -13.84
CA SER A 272 2.49 -31.25 -14.26
C SER A 272 1.99 -31.43 -15.68
N THR A 273 2.75 -32.16 -16.49
CA THR A 273 2.40 -32.41 -17.88
C THR A 273 2.55 -33.90 -18.21
N ARG A 274 1.54 -34.47 -18.88
CA ARG A 274 1.44 -35.87 -19.37
C ARG A 274 1.34 -37.00 -18.33
N PHE A 275 1.54 -36.75 -17.04
CA PHE A 275 1.11 -37.72 -16.04
C PHE A 275 -0.42 -37.90 -16.11
N TYR A 276 -0.90 -39.13 -16.02
CA TYR A 276 -2.32 -39.40 -15.83
C TYR A 276 -2.73 -39.02 -14.41
N LYS A 277 -1.92 -39.43 -13.42
CA LYS A 277 -2.13 -39.08 -12.02
C LYS A 277 -0.80 -38.80 -11.32
N ILE A 278 -0.76 -37.69 -10.61
CA ILE A 278 0.32 -37.31 -9.70
C ILE A 278 -0.31 -36.74 -8.43
N VAL A 279 0.30 -37.02 -7.27
CA VAL A 279 -0.09 -36.40 -6.00
C VAL A 279 1.07 -35.54 -5.50
N PHE A 280 0.74 -34.31 -5.12
CA PHE A 280 1.62 -33.37 -4.44
C PHE A 280 1.32 -33.44 -2.95
N THR A 281 2.35 -33.70 -2.15
CA THR A 281 2.19 -33.97 -0.70
C THR A 281 2.62 -32.78 0.15
N SER A 282 3.44 -31.88 -0.39
CA SER A 282 3.76 -30.62 0.26
C SER A 282 4.36 -29.61 -0.70
N PHE A 283 4.14 -28.33 -0.42
CA PHE A 283 4.82 -27.20 -1.04
C PHE A 283 5.27 -26.24 0.05
N LYS A 284 6.57 -25.94 0.07
CA LYS A 284 7.17 -24.94 0.96
C LYS A 284 7.86 -23.89 0.11
N ALA A 285 7.72 -22.61 0.45
CA ALA A 285 8.50 -21.55 -0.16
C ALA A 285 8.96 -20.54 0.89
N ASP A 286 10.27 -20.36 0.97
CA ASP A 286 10.91 -19.28 1.72
C ASP A 286 11.21 -18.16 0.72
N THR A 287 10.58 -16.99 0.90
CA THR A 287 10.64 -15.86 -0.05
C THR A 287 11.36 -14.69 0.59
N LEU A 288 12.14 -13.96 -0.22
CA LEU A 288 12.87 -12.76 0.18
C LEU A 288 12.43 -11.61 -0.71
N THR A 289 11.82 -10.60 -0.13
CA THR A 289 11.42 -9.38 -0.84
C THR A 289 12.28 -8.24 -0.35
N LEU A 290 13.06 -7.65 -1.25
CA LEU A 290 13.76 -6.39 -0.96
C LEU A 290 12.73 -5.27 -0.98
N LEU A 291 12.55 -4.61 0.16
CA LEU A 291 11.68 -3.48 0.33
C LEU A 291 12.44 -2.19 0.06
N ARG A 292 11.73 -1.19 -0.45
CA ARG A 292 12.25 0.18 -0.54
C ARG A 292 11.71 1.00 0.61
N LEU A 293 12.38 0.87 1.76
CA LEU A 293 12.11 1.63 2.96
C LEU A 293 13.33 2.47 3.35
N ARG A 294 13.13 3.43 4.24
CA ARG A 294 14.22 4.14 4.91
C ARG A 294 15.10 3.15 5.67
N ASP A 295 16.42 3.35 5.61
CA ASP A 295 17.37 2.49 6.32
C ASP A 295 17.21 2.65 7.83
N VAL A 296 17.37 1.54 8.55
CA VAL A 296 17.27 1.52 10.01
C VAL A 296 18.30 2.45 10.66
N SER A 297 19.49 2.57 10.07
CA SER A 297 20.55 3.47 10.55
C SER A 297 20.10 4.92 10.63
N ASP A 298 19.32 5.43 9.67
CA ASP A 298 18.79 6.79 9.71
C ASP A 298 17.95 7.05 10.97
N TYR A 299 17.13 6.07 11.38
CA TYR A 299 16.34 6.18 12.60
C TYR A 299 17.20 6.16 13.85
N LEU A 300 18.27 5.35 13.86
CA LEU A 300 19.20 5.29 14.98
C LEU A 300 20.00 6.60 15.12
N ASP A 301 20.46 7.17 14.01
CA ASP A 301 21.16 8.47 13.97
C ASP A 301 20.24 9.60 14.48
N TYR A 302 18.97 9.59 14.06
CA TYR A 302 17.97 10.53 14.56
C TYR A 302 17.80 10.43 16.09
N VAL A 303 17.72 9.22 16.64
CA VAL A 303 17.59 9.02 18.09
C VAL A 303 18.88 9.44 18.81
N GLU A 304 20.05 9.08 18.30
CA GLU A 304 21.34 9.44 18.92
C GLU A 304 21.48 10.97 19.02
N GLY A 305 21.03 11.69 17.98
CA GLY A 305 20.96 13.15 17.89
C GLY A 305 19.93 13.84 18.80
N GLY A 306 19.13 13.08 19.56
CA GLY A 306 18.17 13.62 20.53
C GLY A 306 16.71 13.36 20.20
N GLY A 307 16.44 12.73 19.05
CA GLY A 307 15.12 12.39 18.61
C GLY A 307 14.42 11.38 19.53
N ARG A 308 13.09 11.49 19.59
CA ARG A 308 12.24 10.48 20.23
C ARG A 308 11.63 9.58 19.16
N LEU A 309 11.92 8.29 19.20
CA LEU A 309 11.38 7.29 18.27
C LEU A 309 10.40 6.36 19.00
N ILE A 310 9.17 6.27 18.50
CA ILE A 310 8.14 5.36 19.01
C ILE A 310 7.84 4.34 17.91
N ILE A 311 7.96 3.05 18.21
CA ILE A 311 7.63 1.98 17.26
C ILE A 311 6.31 1.34 17.70
N LEU A 312 5.28 1.51 16.88
CA LEU A 312 4.01 0.82 17.03
C LEU A 312 4.08 -0.45 16.17
N ASN A 313 4.43 -1.58 16.79
CA ASN A 313 4.56 -2.84 16.08
C ASN A 313 3.18 -3.35 15.62
N THR A 314 2.81 -3.06 14.36
CA THR A 314 1.56 -3.52 13.75
C THR A 314 1.73 -4.67 12.76
N ASN A 315 2.96 -4.93 12.31
CA ASN A 315 3.31 -5.81 11.19
C ASN A 315 4.15 -7.03 11.59
N GLY A 316 4.49 -7.18 12.87
CA GLY A 316 5.26 -8.31 13.38
C GLY A 316 6.65 -7.90 13.88
N TYR A 317 7.44 -8.89 14.27
CA TYR A 317 8.72 -8.65 14.93
C TYR A 317 9.82 -8.38 13.90
N GLY A 318 10.15 -7.10 13.70
CA GLY A 318 11.20 -6.61 12.81
C GLY A 318 12.49 -6.27 13.55
N TYR A 319 13.26 -5.32 13.02
CA TYR A 319 14.56 -4.93 13.54
C TYR A 319 14.49 -4.46 15.00
N PHE A 320 13.55 -3.58 15.35
CA PHE A 320 13.50 -3.03 16.70
C PHE A 320 13.02 -4.07 17.71
N ALA A 321 12.14 -4.98 17.31
CA ALA A 321 11.82 -6.16 18.11
C ALA A 321 13.07 -7.02 18.39
N GLU A 322 13.81 -7.40 17.34
CA GLU A 322 15.04 -8.20 17.46
C GLU A 322 16.10 -7.51 18.31
N ARG A 323 16.19 -6.19 18.21
CA ARG A 323 17.10 -5.37 19.02
C ARG A 323 16.69 -5.36 20.49
N MET A 324 15.41 -5.11 20.78
CA MET A 324 14.96 -4.72 22.12
C MET A 324 14.38 -5.87 22.95
N LEU A 325 13.97 -6.97 22.31
CA LEU A 325 13.27 -8.08 22.95
C LEU A 325 14.06 -9.39 22.86
N ALA A 326 14.08 -10.13 23.97
CA ALA A 326 14.39 -11.54 24.00
C ALA A 326 13.08 -12.35 23.93
N ARG A 327 13.05 -13.35 23.06
CA ARG A 327 11.87 -14.18 22.81
C ARG A 327 12.11 -15.60 23.32
N ASP A 328 11.19 -16.08 24.13
CA ASP A 328 11.12 -17.48 24.53
C ASP A 328 10.22 -18.27 23.56
N ASN A 329 10.40 -19.59 23.49
CA ASN A 329 9.58 -20.49 22.67
C ASN A 329 8.19 -20.78 23.27
N SER A 330 7.74 -20.00 24.26
CA SER A 330 6.44 -20.14 24.92
C SER A 330 5.52 -18.96 24.59
N THR A 331 4.23 -19.16 24.85
CA THR A 331 3.19 -18.12 24.73
C THR A 331 2.42 -18.00 26.04
N ILE A 332 1.78 -16.85 26.25
CA ILE A 332 0.86 -16.59 27.34
C ILE A 332 -0.49 -16.13 26.80
N GLU A 333 -1.55 -16.41 27.56
CA GLU A 333 -2.91 -15.92 27.28
C GLU A 333 -3.17 -14.66 28.12
N ALA A 334 -2.92 -13.49 27.52
CA ALA A 334 -3.05 -12.22 28.19
C ALA A 334 -4.52 -11.76 28.26
N TYR A 335 -4.91 -11.17 29.40
CA TYR A 335 -6.25 -10.59 29.60
C TYR A 335 -6.21 -9.09 29.93
N GLU A 336 -5.02 -8.53 30.12
CA GLU A 336 -4.78 -7.14 30.52
C GLU A 336 -3.41 -6.68 30.01
N VAL A 337 -3.30 -5.40 29.67
CA VAL A 337 -2.03 -4.69 29.53
C VAL A 337 -1.87 -3.81 30.77
N SER A 338 -0.82 -4.06 31.56
CA SER A 338 -0.55 -3.34 32.81
C SER A 338 0.72 -2.49 32.70
N GLY A 339 0.60 -1.20 32.98
CA GLY A 339 1.71 -0.25 33.12
C GLY A 339 1.44 0.75 34.25
N SER A 340 2.35 1.70 34.46
CA SER A 340 2.14 2.82 35.38
C SER A 340 1.84 4.08 34.55
N PRO A 341 0.75 4.83 34.79
CA PRO A 341 -0.17 4.77 35.94
C PRO A 341 -1.42 3.89 35.73
N GLU A 342 -1.64 3.37 34.52
CA GLU A 342 -2.91 2.77 34.12
C GLU A 342 -2.75 1.34 33.59
N SER A 343 -3.80 0.55 33.78
CA SER A 343 -3.97 -0.75 33.15
C SER A 343 -5.21 -0.77 32.26
N VAL A 344 -5.16 -1.59 31.23
CA VAL A 344 -6.18 -1.67 30.19
C VAL A 344 -6.58 -3.12 30.02
N ALA A 345 -7.83 -3.43 30.34
CA ALA A 345 -8.40 -4.77 30.17
C ALA A 345 -8.57 -5.09 28.67
N LEU A 346 -8.24 -6.32 28.28
CA LEU A 346 -8.43 -6.81 26.92
C LEU A 346 -9.84 -7.42 26.77
N PRO A 347 -10.60 -7.07 25.71
CA PRO A 347 -11.96 -7.59 25.47
C PRO A 347 -12.01 -9.12 25.28
N ALA A 348 -10.92 -9.71 24.81
CA ALA A 348 -10.74 -11.15 24.67
C ALA A 348 -9.33 -11.54 25.12
N LYS A 349 -9.13 -12.83 25.36
CA LYS A 349 -7.78 -13.35 25.60
C LYS A 349 -6.95 -13.18 24.33
N VAL A 350 -5.72 -12.70 24.51
CA VAL A 350 -4.76 -12.47 23.43
C VAL A 350 -3.59 -13.41 23.65
N THR A 351 -3.29 -14.26 22.68
CA THR A 351 -2.11 -15.12 22.69
C THR A 351 -0.88 -14.28 22.36
N VAL A 352 0.04 -14.15 23.32
CA VAL A 352 1.25 -13.31 23.20
C VAL A 352 2.48 -14.20 23.35
N PRO A 353 3.52 -14.09 22.51
CA PRO A 353 4.82 -14.70 22.78
C PRO A 353 5.37 -14.23 24.14
N ALA A 354 6.05 -15.10 24.88
CA ALA A 354 6.77 -14.69 26.08
C ALA A 354 7.99 -13.86 25.66
N LEU A 355 7.97 -12.57 26.03
CA LEU A 355 8.97 -11.57 25.65
C LEU A 355 9.51 -10.88 26.90
N SER A 356 10.80 -10.61 26.92
CA SER A 356 11.49 -9.85 27.95
C SER A 356 12.45 -8.83 27.34
N PRO A 357 12.84 -7.75 28.06
CA PRO A 357 13.87 -6.86 27.58
C PRO A 357 15.19 -7.61 27.31
N LYS A 358 15.83 -7.35 26.17
CA LYS A 358 17.01 -8.12 25.73
C LYS A 358 18.28 -7.83 26.54
N ALA A 359 18.42 -6.62 27.07
CA ALA A 359 19.63 -6.17 27.76
C ALA A 359 19.29 -5.36 29.02
N GLU A 360 20.23 -5.27 29.96
CA GLU A 360 20.06 -4.55 31.24
C GLU A 360 19.76 -3.05 31.08
N GLY A 361 20.20 -2.43 29.96
CA GLY A 361 19.89 -1.03 29.64
C GLY A 361 18.46 -0.78 29.13
N MET A 362 17.68 -1.84 28.91
CA MET A 362 16.32 -1.77 28.41
C MET A 362 15.32 -1.99 29.54
N LYS A 363 14.34 -1.10 29.65
CA LYS A 363 13.33 -1.16 30.73
C LYS A 363 11.96 -1.51 30.17
N ALA A 364 11.36 -2.59 30.66
CA ALA A 364 9.93 -2.84 30.46
C ALA A 364 9.12 -1.78 31.22
N ILE A 365 8.30 -1.01 30.50
CA ILE A 365 7.42 0.03 31.05
C ILE A 365 6.02 -0.53 31.31
N ALA A 366 5.57 -1.41 30.42
CA ALA A 366 4.28 -2.08 30.51
C ALA A 366 4.40 -3.52 30.04
N ASN A 367 3.52 -4.38 30.55
CA ASN A 367 3.49 -5.80 30.26
C ASN A 367 2.07 -6.27 29.93
N TYR A 368 1.98 -7.22 29.00
CA TYR A 368 0.86 -8.13 28.95
C TYR A 368 0.84 -8.98 30.21
N LYS A 369 -0.33 -9.15 30.81
CA LYS A 369 -0.53 -9.91 32.02
C LYS A 369 -1.44 -11.11 31.76
N SER A 370 -0.98 -12.28 32.20
CA SER A 370 -1.74 -13.52 32.21
C SER A 370 -1.83 -14.09 33.63
N GLN A 371 -2.53 -15.22 33.78
CA GLN A 371 -2.54 -15.97 35.05
C GLN A 371 -1.19 -16.64 35.33
N SER A 372 -0.41 -16.93 34.29
CA SER A 372 0.83 -17.71 34.35
C SER A 372 2.10 -16.85 34.32
N GLY A 373 1.99 -15.53 34.10
CA GLY A 373 3.13 -14.64 34.08
C GLY A 373 2.87 -13.33 33.33
N PHE A 374 3.96 -12.76 32.82
CA PHE A 374 3.96 -11.49 32.10
C PHE A 374 4.77 -11.61 30.81
N SER A 375 4.44 -10.80 29.82
CA SER A 375 5.24 -10.62 28.60
C SER A 375 5.38 -9.14 28.31
N ALA A 376 6.55 -8.70 27.86
CA ALA A 376 6.82 -7.29 27.58
C ALA A 376 5.84 -6.74 26.52
N TYR A 377 5.13 -5.67 26.89
CA TYR A 377 4.27 -4.92 25.98
C TYR A 377 4.97 -3.65 25.50
N THR A 378 5.60 -2.90 26.42
CA THR A 378 6.37 -1.71 26.08
C THR A 378 7.77 -1.79 26.66
N VAL A 379 8.79 -1.57 25.82
CA VAL A 379 10.20 -1.51 26.23
C VAL A 379 10.78 -0.17 25.81
N ARG A 380 11.56 0.44 26.71
CA ARG A 380 12.24 1.72 26.50
C ARG A 380 13.76 1.52 26.54
N GLU A 381 14.47 2.15 25.61
CA GLU A 381 15.93 2.22 25.53
C GLU A 381 16.36 3.69 25.40
N LYS A 382 17.39 4.10 26.15
CA LYS A 382 18.08 5.38 25.93
C LYS A 382 19.23 5.17 24.96
N VAL A 383 19.30 5.98 23.90
CA VAL A 383 20.36 5.93 22.89
C VAL A 383 20.84 7.35 22.65
N GLY A 384 22.13 7.61 22.87
CA GLY A 384 22.70 8.95 22.82
C GLY A 384 21.93 9.94 23.71
N SER A 385 21.44 11.02 23.09
CA SER A 385 20.63 12.04 23.77
C SER A 385 19.11 11.82 23.66
N GLY A 386 18.67 10.86 22.83
CA GLY A 386 17.27 10.56 22.58
C GLY A 386 16.77 9.29 23.27
N GLU A 387 15.68 8.74 22.76
CA GLU A 387 15.12 7.47 23.24
C GLU A 387 14.33 6.71 22.17
N ILE A 388 14.27 5.38 22.37
CA ILE A 388 13.44 4.45 21.62
C ILE A 388 12.37 3.89 22.56
N VAL A 389 11.10 3.94 22.14
CA VAL A 389 9.97 3.32 22.83
C VAL A 389 9.31 2.34 21.88
N TYR A 390 9.46 1.04 22.16
CA TYR A 390 8.84 -0.02 21.38
C TYR A 390 7.54 -0.48 22.03
N VAL A 391 6.43 -0.52 21.28
CA VAL A 391 5.10 -0.93 21.72
C VAL A 391 4.64 -2.13 20.90
N ASN A 392 4.55 -3.29 21.54
CA ASN A 392 4.21 -4.58 20.94
C ASN A 392 2.70 -4.73 20.71
N LEU A 393 2.14 -4.10 19.68
CA LEU A 393 0.69 -4.14 19.39
C LEU A 393 0.28 -5.38 18.58
N TYR A 394 1.22 -6.04 17.92
CA TYR A 394 0.99 -7.10 16.95
C TYR A 394 0.05 -8.21 17.45
N PRO A 395 0.20 -8.76 18.68
CA PRO A 395 -0.72 -9.79 19.18
C PRO A 395 -2.19 -9.33 19.27
N ILE A 396 -2.43 -8.08 19.66
CA ILE A 396 -3.78 -7.51 19.73
C ILE A 396 -4.35 -7.37 18.31
N ILE A 397 -3.54 -6.88 17.37
CA ILE A 397 -3.94 -6.68 15.97
C ILE A 397 -4.26 -8.02 15.30
N GLU A 398 -3.46 -9.06 15.52
CA GLU A 398 -3.77 -10.41 15.01
C GLU A 398 -5.06 -10.97 15.60
N THR A 399 -5.32 -10.71 16.89
CA THR A 399 -6.59 -11.09 17.53
C THR A 399 -7.78 -10.37 16.89
N ILE A 400 -7.64 -9.07 16.59
CA ILE A 400 -8.68 -8.30 15.88
C ILE A 400 -8.92 -8.86 14.47
N LYS A 401 -7.87 -9.28 13.75
CA LYS A 401 -8.03 -9.83 12.40
C LYS A 401 -8.79 -11.16 12.38
N GLN A 402 -8.57 -12.00 13.40
CA GLN A 402 -9.15 -13.35 13.49
C GLN A 402 -10.54 -13.38 14.13
N THR A 403 -10.89 -12.39 14.96
CA THR A 403 -12.19 -12.36 15.63
C THR A 403 -13.33 -11.86 14.73
N GLN A 404 -14.53 -12.39 14.97
CA GLN A 404 -15.77 -11.88 14.36
C GLN A 404 -16.30 -10.64 15.09
N GLU A 405 -15.92 -10.45 16.36
CA GLU A 405 -16.40 -9.37 17.23
C GLU A 405 -15.44 -8.17 17.27
N LYS A 406 -14.94 -7.75 16.10
CA LYS A 406 -13.94 -6.68 15.96
C LYS A 406 -14.32 -5.38 16.66
N ALA A 407 -15.62 -5.05 16.66
CA ALA A 407 -16.15 -3.84 17.28
C ALA A 407 -15.89 -3.72 18.80
N THR A 408 -15.65 -4.83 19.50
CA THR A 408 -15.31 -4.83 20.93
C THR A 408 -13.95 -4.20 21.20
N PHE A 409 -13.04 -4.22 20.22
CA PHE A 409 -11.68 -3.65 20.32
C PHE A 409 -11.63 -2.17 19.97
N TYR A 410 -12.67 -1.58 19.37
CA TYR A 410 -12.62 -0.21 18.88
C TYR A 410 -12.29 0.81 19.97
N SER A 411 -13.01 0.76 21.09
CA SER A 411 -12.76 1.68 22.22
C SER A 411 -11.45 1.38 22.96
N LEU A 412 -10.90 0.18 22.80
CA LEU A 412 -9.61 -0.20 23.36
C LEU A 412 -8.46 0.52 22.65
N LEU A 413 -8.52 0.69 21.32
CA LEU A 413 -7.41 1.24 20.52
C LEU A 413 -6.91 2.59 21.05
N GLY A 414 -7.81 3.53 21.37
CA GLY A 414 -7.44 4.85 21.92
C GLY A 414 -6.81 4.82 23.32
N LYS A 415 -6.84 3.67 24.01
CA LYS A 415 -6.26 3.49 25.36
C LYS A 415 -4.92 2.78 25.34
N LEU A 416 -4.51 2.20 24.21
CA LEU A 416 -3.34 1.32 24.13
C LEU A 416 -1.99 2.00 24.41
N LEU A 417 -1.92 3.34 24.29
CA LEU A 417 -0.73 4.11 24.62
C LEU A 417 -0.67 4.56 26.09
N GLN A 418 -1.76 4.48 26.84
CA GLN A 418 -1.82 4.93 28.23
C GLN A 418 -0.85 4.14 29.14
N PRO A 419 -0.79 2.80 29.09
CA PRO A 419 0.16 2.03 29.89
C PRO A 419 1.62 2.24 29.47
N ALA A 420 1.87 2.68 28.23
CA ALA A 420 3.20 2.80 27.64
C ALA A 420 3.96 4.07 28.09
N GLU A 421 3.33 4.94 28.91
CA GLU A 421 3.82 6.27 29.27
C GLU A 421 4.17 7.14 28.04
N VAL A 422 3.51 6.91 26.91
CA VAL A 422 3.70 7.70 25.69
C VAL A 422 2.94 9.01 25.86
N ARG A 423 3.68 10.10 26.08
CA ARG A 423 3.14 11.46 26.15
C ARG A 423 3.22 12.10 24.78
N LEU A 424 2.07 12.37 24.18
CA LEU A 424 1.90 13.18 22.97
C LEU A 424 1.01 14.37 23.32
N GLU A 425 1.10 15.44 22.53
CA GLU A 425 0.24 16.59 22.70
C GLU A 425 -1.23 16.24 22.43
N PRO A 426 -2.19 16.79 23.20
CA PRO A 426 -3.60 16.58 22.91
C PRO A 426 -4.01 17.33 21.64
N PHE A 427 -4.87 16.70 20.85
CA PHE A 427 -5.42 17.28 19.64
C PHE A 427 -6.22 18.55 19.93
N LYS A 428 -5.99 19.59 19.13
CA LYS A 428 -6.79 20.82 19.13
C LYS A 428 -7.20 21.12 17.71
N TYR A 429 -8.49 21.02 17.43
CA TYR A 429 -8.98 21.27 16.08
C TYR A 429 -8.79 22.73 15.67
N VAL A 430 -7.98 22.94 14.62
CA VAL A 430 -7.88 24.22 13.91
C VAL A 430 -8.39 23.97 12.49
N PRO A 431 -9.57 24.50 12.11
CA PRO A 431 -10.12 24.27 10.78
C PRO A 431 -9.19 24.89 9.71
N PRO A 432 -8.78 24.12 8.68
CA PRO A 432 -8.07 24.70 7.56
C PRO A 432 -9.01 25.62 6.77
N THR A 433 -8.45 26.67 6.18
CA THR A 433 -9.19 27.43 5.17
C THR A 433 -9.27 26.58 3.92
N LEU A 434 -10.48 26.26 3.43
CA LEU A 434 -10.70 25.50 2.21
C LEU A 434 -11.44 26.36 1.19
N THR A 435 -10.83 26.57 0.03
CA THR A 435 -11.36 27.43 -1.03
C THR A 435 -11.91 26.65 -2.22
N ALA A 436 -11.45 25.41 -2.42
CA ALA A 436 -11.95 24.54 -3.46
C ALA A 436 -11.80 23.06 -3.11
N THR A 437 -12.71 22.25 -3.65
CA THR A 437 -12.63 20.79 -3.68
C THR A 437 -12.88 20.35 -5.12
N PHE A 438 -12.08 19.43 -5.64
CA PHE A 438 -12.25 18.92 -7.00
C PHE A 438 -11.75 17.48 -7.08
N LYS A 439 -12.26 16.72 -8.05
CA LYS A 439 -11.87 15.32 -8.23
C LYS A 439 -10.56 15.18 -9.01
N GLU A 440 -10.44 15.98 -10.05
CA GLU A 440 -9.30 15.96 -10.96
C GLU A 440 -9.12 17.35 -11.57
N VAL A 441 -7.89 17.71 -11.88
CA VAL A 441 -7.58 18.86 -12.71
C VAL A 441 -6.49 18.53 -13.72
N GLU A 442 -6.78 18.80 -14.99
CA GLU A 442 -5.81 18.75 -16.08
C GLU A 442 -5.35 20.16 -16.41
N MET A 443 -4.04 20.38 -16.49
CA MET A 443 -3.43 21.68 -16.72
C MET A 443 -2.49 21.60 -17.93
N SER A 444 -2.50 22.64 -18.76
CA SER A 444 -1.61 22.78 -19.90
C SER A 444 -1.14 24.22 -20.09
N GLY A 445 0.07 24.41 -20.61
CA GLY A 445 0.74 25.71 -20.74
C GLY A 445 1.99 25.74 -19.89
N LYS A 446 2.33 26.88 -19.30
CA LYS A 446 3.50 26.95 -18.41
C LYS A 446 3.09 26.54 -16.99
N VAL A 447 3.34 25.29 -16.63
CA VAL A 447 3.05 24.75 -15.30
C VAL A 447 4.30 24.83 -14.43
N ARG A 448 4.14 25.35 -13.22
CA ARG A 448 5.16 25.30 -12.16
C ARG A 448 4.55 24.79 -10.87
N VAL A 449 5.18 23.78 -10.29
CA VAL A 449 4.81 23.20 -9.00
C VAL A 449 5.92 23.48 -8.01
N ASN A 450 5.61 24.05 -6.87
CA ASN A 450 6.53 24.20 -5.76
C ASN A 450 6.07 23.32 -4.60
N THR A 451 7.00 22.56 -4.03
CA THR A 451 6.71 21.62 -2.95
C THR A 451 7.91 21.50 -2.03
N SER A 452 7.63 21.11 -0.79
CA SER A 452 8.66 20.90 0.21
C SER A 452 9.23 19.47 0.19
N SER A 453 8.57 18.53 -0.51
CA SER A 453 8.97 17.13 -0.62
C SER A 453 8.33 16.47 -1.86
N VAL A 454 9.06 15.52 -2.47
CA VAL A 454 8.54 14.65 -3.52
C VAL A 454 8.96 13.20 -3.30
N LEU A 455 8.10 12.28 -3.72
CA LEU A 455 8.35 10.84 -3.72
C LEU A 455 8.05 10.29 -5.12
N PHE A 456 8.92 9.41 -5.61
CA PHE A 456 8.66 8.65 -6.83
C PHE A 456 8.07 7.30 -6.47
N PRO A 457 7.17 6.74 -7.30
CA PRO A 457 6.69 5.37 -7.12
C PRO A 457 7.84 4.37 -6.91
N ILE A 458 7.57 3.32 -6.11
CA ILE A 458 8.55 2.25 -5.83
C ILE A 458 9.10 1.63 -7.12
N LYS A 459 8.31 1.55 -8.18
CA LYS A 459 8.77 1.15 -9.51
C LYS A 459 8.42 2.26 -10.49
N VAL A 460 9.41 2.72 -11.22
CA VAL A 460 9.24 3.66 -12.34
C VAL A 460 9.68 2.98 -13.63
N ASP A 461 9.36 3.57 -14.78
CA ASP A 461 9.86 3.12 -16.08
C ASP A 461 10.23 4.37 -16.89
N PHE A 462 11.36 4.98 -16.55
CA PHE A 462 11.85 6.18 -17.23
C PHE A 462 12.87 5.80 -18.29
N GLU A 463 12.59 6.13 -19.54
CA GLU A 463 13.50 5.84 -20.66
C GLU A 463 14.83 6.58 -20.47
N ASN A 464 14.79 7.85 -20.04
CA ASN A 464 15.96 8.69 -19.85
C ASN A 464 15.80 9.67 -18.69
N VAL A 465 16.76 9.64 -17.77
CA VAL A 465 16.91 10.63 -16.70
C VAL A 465 18.23 11.36 -16.90
N LYS A 466 18.17 12.69 -17.07
CA LYS A 466 19.36 13.54 -17.09
C LYS A 466 19.57 14.16 -15.71
N VAL A 467 20.74 13.94 -15.14
CA VAL A 467 21.16 14.51 -13.86
C VAL A 467 22.12 15.67 -14.14
N VAL A 468 21.83 16.85 -13.60
CA VAL A 468 22.66 18.05 -13.72
C VAL A 468 23.25 18.38 -12.36
N ASP A 469 24.57 18.33 -12.24
CA ASP A 469 25.27 18.68 -11.00
C ASP A 469 25.36 20.21 -10.80
N ASN A 470 25.86 20.63 -9.64
CA ASN A 470 26.07 22.04 -9.33
C ASN A 470 27.04 22.78 -10.27
N ASN A 471 27.92 22.06 -10.97
CA ASN A 471 28.85 22.62 -11.94
C ASN A 471 28.23 22.71 -13.35
N GLY A 472 26.98 22.27 -13.52
CA GLY A 472 26.29 22.22 -14.81
C GLY A 472 26.67 21.02 -15.67
N LYS A 473 27.46 20.07 -15.16
CA LYS A 473 27.75 18.83 -15.87
C LYS A 473 26.49 17.98 -15.91
N THR A 474 26.18 17.48 -17.09
CA THR A 474 25.00 16.63 -17.33
C THR A 474 25.42 15.18 -17.54
N SER A 475 24.75 14.26 -16.85
CA SER A 475 24.87 12.81 -17.05
C SER A 475 23.52 12.23 -17.44
N SER A 476 23.46 11.43 -18.52
CA SER A 476 22.23 10.76 -18.96
C SER A 476 22.24 9.30 -18.55
N ILE A 477 21.14 8.83 -17.98
CA ILE A 477 20.95 7.46 -17.50
C ILE A 477 19.69 6.90 -18.15
N PHE A 478 19.83 5.75 -18.80
CA PHE A 478 18.75 5.13 -19.58
C PHE A 478 18.10 3.97 -18.83
N ASN A 479 16.83 3.70 -19.13
CA ASN A 479 16.05 2.58 -18.60
C ASN A 479 16.05 2.54 -17.06
N VAL A 480 15.70 3.66 -16.43
CA VAL A 480 15.65 3.81 -14.97
C VAL A 480 14.35 3.18 -14.45
N THR A 481 14.49 2.21 -13.56
CA THR A 481 13.41 1.47 -12.89
C THR A 481 13.22 1.85 -11.43
N GLY A 482 14.10 2.70 -10.88
CA GLY A 482 13.99 3.26 -9.55
C GLY A 482 14.66 4.62 -9.43
N LEU A 483 14.05 5.53 -8.69
CA LEU A 483 14.61 6.86 -8.39
C LEU A 483 14.27 7.22 -6.94
N GLN A 484 15.28 7.56 -6.15
CA GLN A 484 15.13 8.06 -4.79
C GLN A 484 15.94 9.34 -4.59
N LEU A 485 15.40 10.27 -3.81
CA LEU A 485 15.99 11.57 -3.52
C LEU A 485 16.27 11.71 -2.03
N PHE A 486 17.40 12.32 -1.70
CA PHE A 486 17.86 12.54 -0.33
C PHE A 486 18.46 13.94 -0.19
N ASN A 487 18.53 14.45 1.05
CA ASN A 487 19.28 15.65 1.42
C ASN A 487 18.96 16.91 0.61
N TYR A 488 17.70 17.15 0.27
CA TYR A 488 17.28 18.30 -0.54
C TYR A 488 16.38 19.27 0.23
N GLY A 489 16.31 20.51 -0.23
CA GLY A 489 15.44 21.56 0.33
C GLY A 489 14.08 21.65 -0.37
N ASN A 490 13.60 22.86 -0.65
CA ASN A 490 12.40 23.01 -1.47
C ASN A 490 12.67 22.66 -2.95
N ILE A 491 11.63 22.16 -3.61
CA ILE A 491 11.67 21.73 -5.00
C ILE A 491 10.76 22.63 -5.84
N SER A 492 11.26 22.99 -7.03
CA SER A 492 10.43 23.50 -8.13
C SER A 492 10.40 22.53 -9.30
N ILE A 493 9.20 22.17 -9.76
CA ILE A 493 8.97 21.32 -10.92
C ILE A 493 8.37 22.18 -12.03
N SER A 494 8.96 22.16 -13.21
CA SER A 494 8.45 22.86 -14.40
C SER A 494 8.10 21.85 -15.50
N SER A 495 6.94 22.01 -16.12
CA SER A 495 6.48 21.20 -17.26
C SER A 495 5.45 21.97 -18.11
N SER A 496 5.11 21.42 -19.27
CA SER A 496 4.08 21.93 -20.18
C SER A 496 2.67 21.43 -19.88
N ASN A 497 2.56 20.36 -19.10
CA ASN A 497 1.28 19.79 -18.69
C ASN A 497 1.36 19.20 -17.29
N LEU A 498 0.21 19.02 -16.65
CA LEU A 498 0.07 18.36 -15.38
C LEU A 498 -1.35 17.85 -15.22
N THR A 499 -1.52 16.58 -14.85
CA THR A 499 -2.76 16.08 -14.29
C THR A 499 -2.57 15.85 -12.81
N LEU A 500 -3.43 16.45 -11.99
CA LEU A 500 -3.58 16.11 -10.58
C LEU A 500 -4.89 15.35 -10.43
N SER A 501 -4.77 14.09 -10.05
CA SER A 501 -5.87 13.15 -9.82
C SER A 501 -5.44 12.23 -8.70
N GLU A 502 -6.30 11.97 -7.71
CA GLU A 502 -5.99 11.07 -6.57
C GLU A 502 -4.92 11.65 -5.62
N GLY A 503 -4.60 10.92 -4.55
CA GLY A 503 -3.53 11.27 -3.62
C GLY A 503 -3.47 10.32 -2.43
N GLY A 504 -2.58 10.64 -1.49
CA GLY A 504 -2.39 9.92 -0.24
C GLY A 504 -2.28 10.89 0.93
N GLY A 505 -3.40 11.49 1.34
CA GLY A 505 -3.44 12.47 2.43
C GLY A 505 -2.74 13.77 2.04
N PHE A 506 -1.64 14.13 2.70
CA PHE A 506 -0.89 15.35 2.39
C PHE A 506 -0.08 15.28 1.08
N TYR A 507 -0.08 14.13 0.39
CA TYR A 507 0.63 13.93 -0.87
C TYR A 507 -0.33 13.91 -2.06
N SER A 508 -0.19 14.87 -2.96
CA SER A 508 -0.91 14.90 -4.23
C SER A 508 -0.17 14.09 -5.28
N LYS A 509 -0.92 13.24 -6.00
CA LYS A 509 -0.40 12.47 -7.12
C LYS A 509 -0.38 13.35 -8.37
N LEU A 510 0.82 13.60 -8.89
CA LEU A 510 1.07 14.44 -10.06
C LEU A 510 1.51 13.56 -11.23
N LYS A 511 0.87 13.75 -12.39
CA LYS A 511 1.15 13.03 -13.63
C LYS A 511 1.53 14.01 -14.73
N PHE A 512 2.69 13.82 -15.36
CA PHE A 512 3.18 14.63 -16.46
C PHE A 512 3.28 13.75 -17.72
N LYS A 513 2.79 14.23 -18.86
CA LYS A 513 2.88 13.56 -20.17
C LYS A 513 4.10 14.00 -20.99
N ASP A 514 4.68 15.14 -20.64
CA ASP A 514 5.86 15.71 -21.28
C ASP A 514 7.01 15.73 -20.26
N ASP A 515 8.17 16.20 -20.70
CA ASP A 515 9.34 16.37 -19.84
C ASP A 515 9.01 17.12 -18.54
N ALA A 516 9.55 16.62 -17.44
CA ALA A 516 9.49 17.26 -16.13
C ALA A 516 10.91 17.68 -15.70
N ILE A 517 11.09 18.97 -15.45
CA ILE A 517 12.34 19.54 -14.94
C ILE A 517 12.16 19.80 -13.44
N ILE A 518 12.91 19.08 -12.62
CA ILE A 518 12.85 19.17 -11.16
C ILE A 518 14.14 19.84 -10.69
N THR A 519 14.00 20.99 -10.04
CA THR A 519 15.10 21.83 -9.55
C THR A 519 15.08 21.87 -8.03
N PHE A 520 16.25 21.75 -7.41
CA PHE A 520 16.44 21.85 -5.96
C PHE A 520 16.90 23.28 -5.63
N GLU A 521 16.06 24.05 -4.93
CA GLU A 521 16.22 25.51 -4.81
C GLU A 521 17.18 25.91 -3.67
N ASP A 522 17.08 25.26 -2.51
CA ASP A 522 17.80 25.69 -1.30
C ASP A 522 19.11 24.93 -1.06
N SER A 523 19.15 23.65 -1.43
CA SER A 523 20.31 22.79 -1.28
C SER A 523 20.35 21.76 -2.41
N PRO A 524 21.54 21.34 -2.87
CA PRO A 524 21.64 20.28 -3.84
C PRO A 524 21.19 18.95 -3.23
N ALA A 525 20.66 18.06 -4.07
CA ALA A 525 20.18 16.75 -3.67
C ALA A 525 21.25 15.66 -3.82
N SER A 526 21.10 14.59 -3.05
CA SER A 526 21.66 13.28 -3.40
C SER A 526 20.58 12.41 -4.06
N ILE A 527 20.95 11.67 -5.09
CA ILE A 527 20.03 10.88 -5.91
C ILE A 527 20.58 9.48 -6.08
N VAL A 528 19.70 8.49 -5.91
CA VAL A 528 19.98 7.09 -6.24
C VAL A 528 19.06 6.67 -7.37
N LEU A 529 19.66 6.18 -8.47
CA LEU A 529 18.98 5.64 -9.63
C LEU A 529 19.23 4.13 -9.70
N ILE A 530 18.19 3.38 -10.06
CA ILE A 530 18.28 1.94 -10.33
C ILE A 530 17.88 1.74 -11.79
N THR A 531 18.69 1.02 -12.56
CA THR A 531 18.41 0.74 -13.98
C THR A 531 17.85 -0.67 -14.19
N LYS A 532 17.28 -0.93 -15.36
CA LYS A 532 16.63 -2.20 -15.72
C LYS A 532 17.56 -3.43 -15.66
N ASP A 533 18.86 -3.22 -15.82
CA ASP A 533 19.90 -4.25 -15.64
C ASP A 533 20.27 -4.52 -14.17
N GLY A 534 19.69 -3.76 -13.23
CA GLY A 534 19.91 -3.88 -11.79
C GLY A 534 21.06 -3.03 -11.26
N ASN A 535 21.69 -2.18 -12.08
CA ASN A 535 22.74 -1.30 -11.60
C ASN A 535 22.17 -0.17 -10.73
N THR A 536 22.83 0.09 -9.62
CA THR A 536 22.53 1.23 -8.74
C THR A 536 23.58 2.32 -8.94
N ILE A 537 23.15 3.52 -9.30
CA ILE A 537 24.01 4.68 -9.56
C ILE A 537 23.66 5.79 -8.58
N ARG A 538 24.66 6.31 -7.88
CA ARG A 538 24.50 7.42 -6.93
C ARG A 538 25.11 8.70 -7.50
N PHE A 539 24.38 9.79 -7.36
CA PHE A 539 24.85 11.15 -7.61
C PHE A 539 24.70 11.94 -6.31
N ASP A 540 25.72 12.72 -5.97
CA ASP A 540 25.64 13.72 -4.91
C ASP A 540 25.78 15.12 -5.56
N ASP A 541 25.45 16.17 -4.81
CA ASP A 541 25.51 17.57 -5.27
C ASP A 541 24.70 17.87 -6.56
N VAL A 542 23.51 17.26 -6.67
CA VAL A 542 22.62 17.43 -7.83
C VAL A 542 21.82 18.72 -7.72
N LYS A 543 21.87 19.55 -8.76
CA LYS A 543 21.11 20.80 -8.87
C LYS A 543 19.71 20.61 -9.46
N SER A 544 19.61 19.74 -10.47
CA SER A 544 18.33 19.44 -11.11
C SER A 544 18.34 18.08 -11.81
N ILE A 545 17.16 17.50 -11.97
CA ILE A 545 16.91 16.34 -12.83
C ILE A 545 15.92 16.70 -13.93
N ILE A 546 16.14 16.12 -15.10
CA ILE A 546 15.22 16.22 -16.25
C ILE A 546 14.82 14.80 -16.60
N ILE A 547 13.54 14.50 -16.44
CA ILE A 547 12.95 13.22 -16.83
C ILE A 547 12.25 13.47 -18.15
N GLY A 548 12.69 12.79 -19.21
CA GLY A 548 12.13 12.97 -20.55
C GLY A 548 11.96 11.65 -21.28
N ASN A 549 11.14 11.67 -22.33
CA ASN A 549 10.76 10.50 -23.12
C ASN A 549 10.15 9.37 -22.26
N SER A 550 9.09 9.63 -21.50
CA SER A 550 8.36 8.57 -20.79
C SER A 550 6.88 8.74 -21.09
N ASP A 551 6.14 7.64 -21.29
CA ASP A 551 4.70 7.70 -21.62
C ASP A 551 3.91 8.52 -20.58
N GLN A 552 4.31 8.41 -19.31
CA GLN A 552 3.80 9.20 -18.20
C GLN A 552 4.82 9.24 -17.06
N ILE A 553 5.11 10.43 -16.55
CA ILE A 553 5.93 10.64 -15.35
C ILE A 553 4.99 10.81 -14.17
N GLU A 554 5.10 9.92 -13.19
CA GLU A 554 4.29 9.95 -11.97
C GLU A 554 5.18 10.24 -10.76
N LEU A 555 4.72 11.15 -9.90
CA LEU A 555 5.31 11.42 -8.59
C LEU A 555 4.26 11.94 -7.60
N TYR A 556 4.60 11.87 -6.32
CA TYR A 556 3.80 12.37 -5.21
C TYR A 556 4.47 13.61 -4.64
N ALA A 557 3.74 14.72 -4.55
CA ALA A 557 4.24 15.97 -3.98
C ALA A 557 3.50 16.30 -2.70
N ARG A 558 4.22 16.67 -1.64
CA ARG A 558 3.62 17.07 -0.36
C ARG A 558 3.12 18.51 -0.41
N GLU A 559 1.81 18.70 -0.26
CA GLU A 559 1.15 20.02 -0.20
C GLU A 559 1.57 20.99 -1.32
N PRO A 560 1.48 20.59 -2.60
CA PRO A 560 2.03 21.36 -3.69
C PRO A 560 1.30 22.69 -3.87
N THR A 561 2.08 23.73 -4.16
CA THR A 561 1.59 24.99 -4.72
C THR A 561 1.82 24.98 -6.23
N ILE A 562 0.73 25.04 -6.99
CA ILE A 562 0.73 24.90 -8.44
C ILE A 562 0.34 26.24 -9.06
N THR A 563 1.11 26.67 -10.05
CA THR A 563 0.81 27.85 -10.86
C THR A 563 0.81 27.49 -12.34
N VAL A 564 -0.15 28.05 -13.07
CA VAL A 564 -0.32 27.79 -14.50
C VAL A 564 -0.56 29.09 -15.23
N GLN A 565 0.16 29.28 -16.34
CA GLN A 565 -0.21 30.24 -17.39
C GLN A 565 -0.61 29.43 -18.62
N GLY A 566 -1.92 29.32 -18.89
CA GLY A 566 -2.43 28.45 -19.93
C GLY A 566 -3.89 28.06 -19.71
N SER A 567 -4.19 26.77 -19.71
CA SER A 567 -5.55 26.27 -19.45
C SER A 567 -5.58 25.23 -18.34
N ALA A 568 -6.67 25.21 -17.57
CA ALA A 568 -6.97 24.18 -16.60
C ALA A 568 -8.40 23.67 -16.80
N PHE A 569 -8.60 22.36 -16.75
CA PHE A 569 -9.89 21.70 -16.79
C PHE A 569 -10.10 20.95 -15.48
N PHE A 570 -10.99 21.48 -14.65
CA PHE A 570 -11.39 20.88 -13.39
C PHE A 570 -12.61 19.98 -13.60
N LYS A 571 -12.54 18.79 -13.03
CA LYS A 571 -13.65 17.83 -12.97
C LYS A 571 -14.31 17.89 -11.60
N GLU A 572 -15.63 18.01 -11.58
CA GLU A 572 -16.44 18.07 -10.36
C GLU A 572 -15.94 19.11 -9.34
N LEU A 573 -15.83 20.38 -9.76
CA LEU A 573 -15.31 21.46 -8.92
C LEU A 573 -16.37 22.05 -8.00
N TYR A 574 -16.09 22.05 -6.70
CA TYR A 574 -16.79 22.77 -5.65
C TYR A 574 -15.92 23.94 -5.22
N SER A 575 -16.30 25.16 -5.60
CA SER A 575 -15.54 26.37 -5.25
C SER A 575 -16.23 27.17 -4.14
N SER A 576 -15.49 28.02 -3.44
CA SER A 576 -16.04 29.00 -2.50
C SER A 576 -15.52 30.42 -2.80
N GLY A 577 -16.01 31.41 -2.07
CA GLY A 577 -15.53 32.79 -2.17
C GLY A 577 -15.70 33.43 -3.56
N THR A 578 -14.66 34.14 -4.00
CA THR A 578 -14.63 34.90 -5.26
C THR A 578 -14.80 34.00 -6.49
N ILE A 579 -14.12 32.85 -6.51
CA ILE A 579 -14.23 31.89 -7.62
C ILE A 579 -15.66 31.39 -7.76
N TYR A 580 -16.33 31.06 -6.66
CA TYR A 580 -17.73 30.65 -6.70
C TYR A 580 -18.63 31.77 -7.22
N GLN A 581 -18.41 33.02 -6.81
CA GLN A 581 -19.19 34.16 -7.29
C GLN A 581 -19.07 34.33 -8.82
N THR A 582 -17.89 34.11 -9.38
CA THR A 582 -17.64 34.23 -10.82
C THR A 582 -18.13 33.03 -11.62
N THR A 583 -17.88 31.81 -11.14
CA THR A 583 -18.07 30.58 -11.93
C THR A 583 -19.37 29.85 -11.61
N ARG A 584 -19.90 30.04 -10.40
CA ARG A 584 -21.03 29.27 -9.84
C ARG A 584 -20.82 27.76 -9.89
N ALA A 585 -19.58 27.27 -9.85
CA ALA A 585 -19.26 25.85 -9.90
C ALA A 585 -19.40 25.19 -8.51
N GLN A 586 -20.33 24.22 -8.42
CA GLN A 586 -20.65 23.39 -7.24
C GLN A 586 -20.88 21.94 -7.70
N GLY A 587 -19.79 21.25 -8.03
CA GLY A 587 -19.76 19.89 -8.57
C GLY A 587 -19.88 19.80 -10.09
N GLN A 588 -19.82 20.94 -10.80
CA GLN A 588 -19.76 20.96 -12.27
C GLN A 588 -18.31 20.94 -12.75
N ASP A 589 -18.12 20.56 -14.02
CA ASP A 589 -16.82 20.70 -14.66
C ASP A 589 -16.58 22.16 -15.03
N LEU A 590 -15.34 22.61 -14.90
CA LEU A 590 -14.94 23.99 -15.16
C LEU A 590 -13.64 24.04 -15.96
N LYS A 591 -13.71 24.62 -17.15
CA LYS A 591 -12.54 24.99 -17.94
C LYS A 591 -12.17 26.46 -17.69
N ILE A 592 -10.90 26.70 -17.45
CA ILE A 592 -10.32 28.02 -17.21
C ILE A 592 -9.20 28.23 -18.22
N ASN A 593 -9.24 29.31 -18.99
CA ASN A 593 -8.12 29.73 -19.84
C ASN A 593 -7.58 31.06 -19.31
N GLY A 594 -6.37 31.04 -18.74
CA GLY A 594 -5.70 32.21 -18.17
C GLY A 594 -4.64 31.83 -17.14
N THR A 595 -4.60 32.57 -16.03
CA THR A 595 -3.65 32.33 -14.94
C THR A 595 -4.36 31.64 -13.77
N ILE A 596 -3.80 30.53 -13.29
CA ILE A 596 -4.29 29.78 -12.14
C ILE A 596 -3.18 29.69 -11.09
N ALA A 597 -3.55 29.86 -9.82
CA ALA A 597 -2.72 29.53 -8.66
C ALA A 597 -3.54 28.69 -7.67
N LEU A 598 -2.98 27.57 -7.24
CA LEU A 598 -3.67 26.56 -6.44
C LEU A 598 -2.72 26.04 -5.36
N LYS A 599 -3.11 26.06 -4.09
CA LYS A 599 -2.35 25.38 -3.01
C LYS A 599 -3.16 24.21 -2.50
N VAL A 600 -2.67 23.00 -2.78
CA VAL A 600 -3.35 21.77 -2.34
C VAL A 600 -3.02 21.52 -0.87
N TYR A 601 -4.06 21.31 -0.07
CA TYR A 601 -3.97 20.98 1.35
C TYR A 601 -3.97 19.47 1.57
N LEU A 602 -4.89 18.75 0.93
CA LEU A 602 -5.07 17.31 1.07
C LEU A 602 -5.56 16.72 -0.25
N SER A 603 -5.19 15.47 -0.54
CA SER A 603 -5.44 14.80 -1.80
C SER A 603 -5.74 13.32 -1.54
N ASP A 604 -6.90 12.87 -2.02
CA ASP A 604 -7.33 11.49 -2.14
C ASP A 604 -8.19 11.42 -3.42
N ILE A 605 -9.27 10.64 -3.48
CA ILE A 605 -10.25 10.66 -4.58
C ILE A 605 -10.68 12.09 -4.94
N TYR A 606 -10.85 12.95 -3.93
CA TYR A 606 -10.95 14.40 -4.12
C TYR A 606 -9.74 15.09 -3.50
N SER A 607 -9.37 16.21 -4.12
CA SER A 607 -8.36 17.13 -3.63
C SER A 607 -9.02 18.35 -3.02
N TRP A 608 -8.50 18.78 -1.88
CA TRP A 608 -8.90 20.00 -1.18
C TRP A 608 -7.81 21.04 -1.31
N ALA A 609 -8.17 22.22 -1.78
CA ALA A 609 -7.28 23.36 -1.91
C ALA A 609 -7.51 24.35 -0.78
N SER A 610 -6.41 24.78 -0.15
CA SER A 610 -6.43 25.83 0.86
C SER A 610 -6.46 27.23 0.28
N SER A 611 -5.98 27.37 -0.96
CA SER A 611 -6.12 28.59 -1.75
C SER A 611 -6.36 28.23 -3.22
N PHE A 612 -7.23 28.99 -3.87
CA PHE A 612 -7.52 28.85 -5.29
C PHE A 612 -7.84 30.22 -5.89
N ASP A 613 -6.94 30.70 -6.72
CA ASP A 613 -7.07 31.96 -7.47
C ASP A 613 -7.01 31.66 -8.96
N ALA A 614 -7.91 32.27 -9.72
CA ALA A 614 -7.96 32.11 -11.16
C ALA A 614 -8.44 33.40 -11.82
N SER A 615 -7.83 33.72 -12.97
CA SER A 615 -8.21 34.84 -13.82
C SER A 615 -8.18 34.42 -15.28
N GLY A 616 -9.08 35.00 -16.08
CA GLY A 616 -9.20 34.69 -17.50
C GLY A 616 -10.63 34.33 -17.91
N ARG A 617 -10.76 33.46 -18.90
CA ARG A 617 -12.06 33.01 -19.43
C ARG A 617 -12.47 31.70 -18.77
N PHE A 618 -13.71 31.67 -18.27
CA PHE A 618 -14.32 30.51 -17.63
C PHE A 618 -15.39 29.90 -18.53
N GLU A 619 -15.45 28.57 -18.57
CA GLU A 619 -16.48 27.81 -19.28
C GLU A 619 -16.91 26.63 -18.39
N ARG A 620 -18.18 26.61 -18.01
CA ARG A 620 -18.75 25.63 -17.07
C ARG A 620 -19.62 24.62 -17.79
N THR A 621 -19.55 23.35 -17.39
CA THR A 621 -20.35 22.27 -17.96
C THR A 621 -21.11 21.50 -16.86
N PRO A 622 -22.46 21.49 -16.88
CA PRO A 622 -23.33 22.26 -17.77
C PRO A 622 -23.22 23.79 -17.51
N PRO A 623 -23.56 24.63 -18.49
CA PRO A 623 -23.51 26.09 -18.33
C PRO A 623 -24.43 26.55 -17.18
N PRO A 624 -24.21 27.75 -16.62
CA PRO A 624 -25.17 28.41 -15.73
C PRO A 624 -26.57 28.31 -16.30
N LEU A 625 -27.52 27.82 -15.50
CA LEU A 625 -28.94 28.02 -15.81
C LEU A 625 -29.14 29.53 -15.80
N LEU A 626 -29.19 30.14 -16.98
CA LEU A 626 -29.61 31.51 -17.15
C LEU A 626 -31.11 31.52 -16.90
N TYR A 627 -31.49 31.70 -15.63
CA TYR A 627 -32.87 32.02 -15.31
C TYR A 627 -33.16 33.39 -15.93
N ASP A 628 -33.90 33.41 -17.02
CA ASP A 628 -34.33 34.63 -17.66
C ASP A 628 -35.54 35.19 -16.88
N GLU A 629 -35.25 36.06 -15.93
CA GLU A 629 -36.27 36.74 -15.11
C GLU A 629 -37.30 37.45 -16.00
N PHE A 630 -36.89 38.01 -17.14
CA PHE A 630 -37.79 38.70 -18.06
C PHE A 630 -38.70 37.74 -18.83
N ALA A 631 -38.19 36.58 -19.23
CA ALA A 631 -39.03 35.54 -19.84
C ALA A 631 -40.04 34.95 -18.83
N SER A 632 -39.70 34.93 -17.54
CA SER A 632 -40.59 34.45 -16.47
C SER A 632 -41.62 35.49 -16.01
N LEU A 633 -41.36 36.78 -16.26
CA LEU A 633 -42.16 37.90 -15.79
C LEU A 633 -43.63 37.85 -16.26
N PRO A 634 -43.95 37.55 -17.55
CA PRO A 634 -45.34 37.46 -17.99
C PRO A 634 -46.12 36.37 -17.27
N GLN A 635 -45.49 35.23 -17.00
CA GLN A 635 -46.12 34.11 -16.30
C GLN A 635 -46.29 34.41 -14.81
N ALA A 636 -45.31 35.05 -14.17
CA ALA A 636 -45.42 35.54 -12.80
C ALA A 636 -46.52 36.60 -12.64
N VAL A 637 -46.62 37.56 -13.57
CA VAL A 637 -47.69 38.57 -13.61
C VAL A 637 -49.06 37.92 -13.79
N PHE A 638 -49.18 36.97 -14.72
CA PHE A 638 -50.42 36.22 -14.95
C PHE A 638 -50.90 35.49 -13.69
N TRP A 639 -50.02 34.73 -13.03
CA TRP A 639 -50.36 34.05 -11.78
C TRP A 639 -50.66 35.02 -10.64
N SER A 640 -49.94 36.14 -10.56
CA SER A 640 -50.20 37.18 -9.57
C SER A 640 -51.60 37.77 -9.73
N ILE A 641 -52.06 38.01 -10.96
CA ILE A 641 -53.42 38.49 -11.24
C ILE A 641 -54.48 37.44 -10.87
N ILE A 642 -54.25 36.16 -11.17
CA ILE A 642 -55.19 35.07 -10.83
C ILE A 642 -55.28 34.84 -9.32
N LEU A 643 -54.15 34.89 -8.62
CA LEU A 643 -54.09 34.61 -7.19
C LEU A 643 -54.49 35.82 -6.33
N ALA A 644 -54.37 37.05 -6.83
CA ALA A 644 -54.71 38.25 -6.07
C ALA A 644 -56.16 38.27 -5.53
N PRO A 645 -57.22 37.92 -6.30
CA PRO A 645 -58.59 37.81 -5.77
C PRO A 645 -58.73 36.79 -4.65
N ILE A 646 -58.02 35.65 -4.75
CA ILE A 646 -58.05 34.58 -3.74
C ILE A 646 -57.42 35.09 -2.44
N PHE A 647 -56.22 35.68 -2.52
CA PHE A 647 -55.54 36.24 -1.35
C PHE A 647 -56.34 37.41 -0.74
N LEU A 648 -56.93 38.28 -1.56
CA LEU A 648 -57.81 39.35 -1.09
C LEU A 648 -59.05 38.80 -0.39
N THR A 649 -59.65 37.74 -0.92
CA THR A 649 -60.81 37.07 -0.29
C THR A 649 -60.43 36.46 1.05
N ILE A 650 -59.30 35.77 1.14
CA ILE A 650 -58.77 35.21 2.39
C ILE A 650 -58.51 36.33 3.41
N LEU A 651 -57.87 37.43 2.99
CA LEU A 651 -57.63 38.60 3.84
C LEU A 651 -58.95 39.22 4.34
N PHE A 652 -59.97 39.31 3.48
CA PHE A 652 -61.30 39.78 3.86
C PHE A 652 -62.00 38.86 4.87
N ILE A 653 -61.89 37.54 4.69
CA ILE A 653 -62.43 36.55 5.63
C ILE A 653 -61.73 36.68 6.99
N ILE A 654 -60.39 36.71 7.01
CA ILE A 654 -59.60 36.87 8.24
C ILE A 654 -59.94 38.19 8.96
N ASN A 655 -60.07 39.30 8.23
CA ASN A 655 -60.44 40.58 8.82
C ASN A 655 -61.89 40.62 9.31
N ARG A 656 -62.80 39.86 8.68
CA ARG A 656 -64.19 39.75 9.13
C ARG A 656 -64.29 38.95 10.43
N ASP A 657 -63.52 37.86 10.57
CA ASP A 657 -63.49 37.08 11.81
C ASP A 657 -62.80 37.81 12.96
N LYS A 658 -61.87 38.72 12.69
CA LYS A 658 -61.30 39.61 13.73
C LYS A 658 -62.24 40.74 14.20
N ARG A 659 -63.34 40.99 13.47
CA ARG A 659 -64.33 42.03 13.81
C ARG A 659 -65.64 41.46 14.38
N ARG A 660 -65.74 40.13 14.49
CA ARG A 660 -66.72 39.44 15.35
C ARG A 660 -66.03 39.08 16.66
#